data_AF-A0A9J7DQB1-F1
#
_entry.id   AF-A0A9J7DQB1-F1
#
_cell.length_a   1.000
_cell.length_b   1.000
_cell.length_c   1.000
_cell.angle_alpha   90.00
_cell.angle_beta   90.00
_cell.angle_gamma   90.00
#
_symmetry.space_group_name_H-M   'P 1'
#
loop_
_entity.id
_entity.type
_entity.pdbx_description
1 polymer ?
#
loop_
_entity_poly.entity_id
_entity_poly.type
_entity_poly.pdbx_seq_one_letter_code
_entity_poly.pdbx_strand_id
1 'polypeptide(L)'
;MTLDTKMPSLARMPSGKIEAASILHEAMKKHHLTPADLENMDDKHAFKKLCKSKSVIVHLNKNEIVNKLCSEAGEGDIVYAIRKAIRRGDVSPSLLDMVINNEVHLGLNEHRLSDYLGSKNLIKPMCKREIFFKLRTDEGVDNITKRVADAIKMGKVSPYLIEMMLNKDKEIKFLKKKEAHQVEPITKEQIIRKLCSRDGELYIIKEVRKAIRKGLVPPSVIQNIIDKESSKTLFKRLSSKKCETMNKYEVLNRLGTKDGESEIMKQIDKAITSGHLSPSALELMINGDVDRHCEIKKIKNKRVLAGLDPEVAKEMEKAIKKGEITKSLANIIKNKAKTCRKVNKSQEHVIDKRARKCDNIHELGKVKSKSTTPIKLRSKSEQLDTKSLLPQIIPKIICMCKKLQTKNEKGINMNVQARDKRKLKHEASLAKLSEKHKKRLDIHIQAREARRERRRKHKASLVNLAEQRKQNKLMEEELWSALSKLLEENKHLMERTSQSETKSTTTSTKSFKFTRGRRSRGPVARMPNEKDVETKRASNATIRSAVKKVRISLGKRLSSPSIDILSSGRQSARKPCMSTGQLLQPKIERKRNESLQLRDMEVVRKKMCKSVKTGRASPSLITMMSRKDMGDVAHTSNYKTQVISNILNAIKRGSISPAILYDVLYNVKPSDTKSQVIEKVLNAIAKRHVTPTNMQTVMTEVYGCDSKTPILNPVRDAVKKEKIPVDVLRQVLDSVEPNEDRCKIVAKIRKALEKSLLSQNVIDELLFEKPDEELIPRKPEKLKSILKVSSHSETTSHKISASKTQITEDSTEDIVKKVHKAVAEGNLSPAVLNDLKKIQPKDKKTQVLKKVRKAIAKYHVTPSARDQILYSINEKDDKAKMLKKVRKAAEKGEIPIYSLSVILDSLRPNDSRAEVMEKIKKGRTSD
;
A
#
# COMPACT_ATOMS: atom_id res chain seq x y z
N MET A 1 61.30 -42.78 -30.51
CA MET A 1 61.17 -41.31 -30.53
C MET A 1 60.03 -40.91 -29.60
N THR A 2 60.38 -40.53 -28.38
CA THR A 2 59.48 -40.12 -27.30
C THR A 2 59.28 -38.61 -27.35
N LEU A 3 58.02 -38.15 -27.41
CA LEU A 3 57.67 -36.75 -27.16
C LEU A 3 56.80 -36.67 -25.90
N ASP A 4 57.45 -36.31 -24.80
CA ASP A 4 56.85 -35.92 -23.54
C ASP A 4 56.24 -34.51 -23.65
N THR A 5 54.92 -34.42 -23.65
CA THR A 5 54.20 -33.16 -23.40
C THR A 5 53.70 -33.12 -21.96
N LYS A 6 54.51 -32.52 -21.09
CA LYS A 6 54.15 -32.14 -19.71
C LYS A 6 52.92 -31.23 -19.69
N MET A 7 51.81 -31.72 -19.14
CA MET A 7 50.64 -30.90 -18.76
C MET A 7 51.02 -29.91 -17.66
N PRO A 8 50.60 -28.63 -17.73
CA PRO A 8 50.91 -27.63 -16.71
C PRO A 8 50.15 -27.93 -15.40
N SER A 9 50.87 -27.80 -14.27
CA SER A 9 50.33 -28.06 -12.93
C SER A 9 49.08 -27.23 -12.61
N LEU A 10 48.04 -27.90 -12.10
CA LEU A 10 46.74 -27.35 -11.69
C LEU A 10 46.78 -26.19 -10.67
N ALA A 11 47.93 -25.95 -10.03
CA ALA A 11 48.07 -24.97 -8.94
C ALA A 11 48.04 -23.48 -9.37
N ARG A 12 47.99 -23.15 -10.68
CA ARG A 12 48.06 -21.75 -11.17
C ARG A 12 46.88 -21.27 -12.03
N MET A 13 45.76 -22.00 -12.09
CA MET A 13 44.62 -21.58 -12.90
C MET A 13 43.63 -20.69 -12.10
N PRO A 14 43.10 -19.60 -12.69
CA PRO A 14 42.05 -18.80 -12.06
C PRO A 14 40.78 -19.63 -11.85
N SER A 15 40.11 -19.44 -10.71
CA SER A 15 39.02 -20.29 -10.19
C SER A 15 37.90 -20.63 -11.18
N GLY A 16 37.58 -19.73 -12.11
CA GLY A 16 36.56 -19.97 -13.15
C GLY A 16 36.94 -21.02 -14.19
N LYS A 17 38.24 -21.28 -14.42
CA LYS A 17 38.70 -22.31 -15.37
C LYS A 17 38.69 -23.71 -14.74
N ILE A 18 38.84 -23.80 -13.42
CA ILE A 18 38.76 -25.06 -12.67
C ILE A 18 37.32 -25.60 -12.67
N GLU A 19 36.33 -24.72 -12.48
CA GLU A 19 34.91 -25.09 -12.51
C GLU A 19 34.48 -25.56 -13.92
N ALA A 20 34.95 -24.89 -14.98
CA ALA A 20 34.69 -25.30 -16.36
C ALA A 20 35.30 -26.67 -16.69
N ALA A 21 36.54 -26.93 -16.24
CA ALA A 21 37.20 -28.22 -16.44
C ALA A 21 36.49 -29.36 -15.69
N SER A 22 36.02 -29.11 -14.47
CA SER A 22 35.25 -30.10 -13.70
C SER A 22 33.90 -30.45 -14.35
N ILE A 23 33.19 -29.45 -14.88
CA ILE A 23 31.91 -29.66 -15.58
C ILE A 23 32.13 -30.42 -16.89
N LEU A 24 33.19 -30.09 -17.63
CA LEU A 24 33.54 -30.78 -18.87
C LEU A 24 33.88 -32.25 -18.60
N HIS A 25 34.69 -32.52 -17.58
CA HIS A 25 35.08 -33.88 -17.20
C HIS A 25 33.88 -34.73 -16.75
N GLU A 26 32.95 -34.16 -15.98
CA GLU A 26 31.73 -34.86 -15.56
C GLU A 26 30.79 -35.16 -16.75
N ALA A 27 30.69 -34.24 -17.70
CA ALA A 27 29.90 -34.42 -18.91
C ALA A 27 30.52 -35.47 -19.86
N MET A 28 31.85 -35.49 -20.00
CA MET A 28 32.57 -36.52 -20.78
C MET A 28 32.34 -37.91 -20.20
N LYS A 29 32.45 -38.04 -18.86
CA LYS A 29 32.20 -39.31 -18.16
C LYS A 29 30.76 -39.79 -18.32
N LYS A 30 29.78 -38.88 -18.25
CA LYS A 30 28.35 -39.20 -18.39
C LYS A 30 27.94 -39.64 -19.79
N HIS A 31 28.67 -39.20 -20.81
CA HIS A 31 28.37 -39.49 -22.20
C HIS A 31 29.34 -40.47 -22.85
N HIS A 32 30.25 -41.06 -22.07
CA HIS A 32 31.30 -41.97 -22.54
C HIS A 32 32.12 -41.38 -23.70
N LEU A 33 32.39 -40.07 -23.66
CA LEU A 33 33.16 -39.37 -24.70
C LEU A 33 34.65 -39.45 -24.36
N THR A 34 35.46 -39.88 -25.33
CA THR A 34 36.91 -39.85 -25.23
C THR A 34 37.45 -38.46 -25.58
N PRO A 35 38.66 -38.09 -25.15
CA PRO A 35 39.27 -36.81 -25.53
C PRO A 35 39.35 -36.61 -27.06
N ALA A 36 39.55 -37.68 -27.83
CA ALA A 36 39.59 -37.66 -29.29
C ALA A 36 38.23 -37.31 -29.94
N ASP A 37 37.12 -37.62 -29.26
CA ASP A 37 35.77 -37.27 -29.74
C ASP A 37 35.49 -35.77 -29.62
N LEU A 38 36.21 -35.05 -28.75
CA LEU A 38 36.11 -33.60 -28.60
C LEU A 38 36.87 -32.84 -29.67
N GLU A 39 38.03 -33.34 -30.10
CA GLU A 39 38.84 -32.70 -31.15
C GLU A 39 38.16 -32.76 -32.52
N ASN A 40 37.28 -33.76 -32.74
CA ASN A 40 36.52 -33.93 -33.98
C ASN A 40 35.14 -33.26 -33.97
N MET A 41 34.74 -32.58 -32.89
CA MET A 41 33.46 -31.86 -32.82
C MET A 41 33.62 -30.36 -33.10
N ASP A 42 32.93 -29.90 -34.14
CA ASP A 42 32.85 -28.49 -34.51
C ASP A 42 32.39 -27.64 -33.31
N ASP A 43 33.19 -26.63 -32.90
CA ASP A 43 33.10 -25.89 -31.62
C ASP A 43 31.68 -25.33 -31.34
N LYS A 44 30.96 -24.96 -32.39
CA LYS A 44 29.58 -24.45 -32.31
C LYS A 44 28.55 -25.53 -31.97
N HIS A 45 28.81 -26.79 -32.31
CA HIS A 45 27.88 -27.89 -32.11
C HIS A 45 28.06 -28.56 -30.73
N ALA A 46 29.30 -28.67 -30.24
CA ALA A 46 29.62 -29.16 -28.90
C ALA A 46 28.94 -28.32 -27.80
N PHE A 47 29.09 -26.99 -27.85
CA PHE A 47 28.46 -26.08 -26.90
C PHE A 47 26.92 -26.10 -26.96
N LYS A 48 26.34 -26.27 -28.15
CA LYS A 48 24.88 -26.28 -28.36
C LYS A 48 24.22 -27.59 -27.92
N LYS A 49 24.93 -28.72 -27.98
CA LYS A 49 24.44 -30.03 -27.52
C LYS A 49 24.52 -30.14 -26.00
N LEU A 50 25.59 -29.63 -25.37
CA LEU A 50 25.75 -29.59 -23.90
C LEU A 50 24.72 -28.66 -23.21
N CYS A 51 24.44 -27.47 -23.76
CA CYS A 51 23.49 -26.51 -23.19
C CYS A 51 22.00 -26.87 -23.38
N LYS A 52 21.67 -27.91 -24.16
CA LYS A 52 20.29 -28.34 -24.43
C LYS A 52 19.80 -29.48 -23.54
N SER A 53 20.63 -30.01 -22.65
CA SER A 53 20.14 -30.93 -21.63
C SER A 53 19.16 -30.17 -20.73
N LYS A 54 17.86 -30.47 -20.86
CA LYS A 54 16.85 -29.97 -19.92
C LYS A 54 17.27 -30.49 -18.56
N SER A 55 17.88 -29.62 -17.74
CA SER A 55 18.28 -30.00 -16.40
C SER A 55 17.03 -30.54 -15.70
N VAL A 56 17.06 -31.82 -15.35
CA VAL A 56 16.01 -32.44 -14.54
C VAL A 56 15.94 -31.60 -13.27
N ILE A 57 14.82 -30.91 -13.08
CA ILE A 57 14.57 -30.17 -11.84
C ILE A 57 14.39 -31.27 -10.79
N VAL A 58 15.37 -31.43 -9.93
CA VAL A 58 15.33 -32.40 -8.84
C VAL A 58 14.25 -31.91 -7.88
N HIS A 59 13.08 -32.54 -7.93
CA HIS A 59 12.00 -32.27 -7.00
C HIS A 59 12.36 -32.97 -5.68
N LEU A 60 12.91 -32.22 -4.74
CA LEU A 60 13.13 -32.74 -3.38
C LEU A 60 11.81 -32.67 -2.60
N ASN A 61 11.45 -33.76 -1.93
CA ASN A 61 10.33 -33.82 -1.00
C ASN A 61 10.76 -33.38 0.42
N LYS A 62 9.81 -33.09 1.31
CA LYS A 62 10.09 -32.60 2.68
C LYS A 62 11.01 -33.54 3.47
N ASN A 63 10.86 -34.86 3.34
CA ASN A 63 11.63 -35.85 4.09
C ASN A 63 13.07 -35.94 3.55
N GLU A 64 13.25 -35.88 2.23
CA GLU A 64 14.56 -35.82 1.59
C GLU A 64 15.33 -34.55 1.98
N ILE A 65 14.63 -33.41 2.11
CA ILE A 65 15.23 -32.18 2.61
C ILE A 65 15.70 -32.36 4.05
N VAL A 66 14.87 -32.91 4.94
CA VAL A 66 15.27 -33.18 6.33
C VAL A 66 16.47 -34.11 6.38
N ASN A 67 16.44 -35.23 5.66
CA ASN A 67 17.54 -36.20 5.64
C ASN A 67 18.84 -35.60 5.10
N LYS A 68 18.76 -34.76 4.07
CA LYS A 68 19.92 -34.05 3.52
C LYS A 68 20.45 -32.97 4.47
N LEU A 69 19.59 -32.28 5.21
CA LEU A 69 20.03 -31.29 6.21
C LEU A 69 20.74 -31.94 7.41
N CYS A 70 20.56 -33.24 7.65
CA CYS A 70 21.28 -33.96 8.69
C CYS A 70 22.75 -34.27 8.34
N SER A 71 23.20 -34.03 7.10
CA SER A 71 24.60 -34.21 6.71
C SER A 71 25.18 -32.96 6.05
N GLU A 72 26.45 -32.66 6.28
CA GLU A 72 27.11 -31.47 5.72
C GLU A 72 27.14 -31.50 4.18
N ALA A 73 27.33 -32.68 3.59
CA ALA A 73 27.24 -32.88 2.14
C ALA A 73 25.83 -32.62 1.60
N GLY A 74 24.80 -33.12 2.29
CA GLY A 74 23.41 -32.90 1.89
C GLY A 74 22.95 -31.45 2.07
N GLU A 75 23.48 -30.74 3.07
CA GLU A 75 23.28 -29.31 3.22
C GLU A 75 23.87 -28.52 2.04
N GLY A 76 25.10 -28.87 1.64
CA GLY A 76 25.77 -28.31 0.46
C GLY A 76 24.94 -28.50 -0.82
N ASP A 77 24.38 -29.68 -1.02
CA ASP A 77 23.47 -29.98 -2.14
C ASP A 77 22.24 -29.07 -2.15
N ILE A 78 21.62 -28.87 -0.98
CA ILE A 78 20.43 -28.01 -0.83
C ILE A 78 20.79 -26.56 -1.15
N VAL A 79 21.89 -26.05 -0.60
CA VAL A 79 22.36 -24.68 -0.86
C VAL A 79 22.68 -24.49 -2.35
N TYR A 80 23.31 -25.46 -2.99
CA TYR A 80 23.58 -25.44 -4.42
C TYR A 80 22.29 -25.42 -5.25
N ALA A 81 21.30 -26.25 -4.90
CA ALA A 81 20.00 -26.29 -5.56
C ALA A 81 19.25 -24.95 -5.40
N ILE A 82 19.29 -24.34 -4.22
CA ILE A 82 18.71 -23.01 -3.96
C ILE A 82 19.43 -21.94 -4.79
N ARG A 83 20.78 -21.92 -4.82
CA ARG A 83 21.56 -20.96 -5.64
C ARG A 83 21.15 -21.05 -7.10
N LYS A 84 21.01 -22.28 -7.61
CA LYS A 84 20.57 -22.56 -8.99
C LYS A 84 19.15 -22.08 -9.26
N ALA A 85 18.22 -22.28 -8.31
CA ALA A 85 16.86 -21.76 -8.39
C ALA A 85 16.82 -20.23 -8.39
N ILE A 86 17.60 -19.57 -7.52
CA ILE A 86 17.70 -18.10 -7.46
C ILE A 86 18.22 -17.54 -8.79
N ARG A 87 19.29 -18.11 -9.35
CA ARG A 87 19.86 -17.69 -10.65
C ARG A 87 18.88 -17.81 -11.81
N ARG A 88 17.98 -18.79 -11.77
CA ARG A 88 16.90 -18.97 -12.77
C ARG A 88 15.74 -17.99 -12.59
N GLY A 89 15.73 -17.20 -11.51
CA GLY A 89 14.58 -16.39 -11.12
C GLY A 89 13.43 -17.26 -10.63
N ASP A 90 13.74 -18.44 -10.09
CA ASP A 90 12.73 -19.40 -9.67
C ASP A 90 12.13 -19.09 -8.30
N VAL A 91 12.89 -18.37 -7.48
CA VAL A 91 12.53 -17.99 -6.11
C VAL A 91 12.04 -16.55 -6.10
N SER A 92 10.85 -16.30 -5.55
CA SER A 92 10.31 -14.95 -5.45
C SER A 92 11.09 -14.10 -4.43
N PRO A 93 11.28 -12.79 -4.66
CA PRO A 93 11.94 -11.91 -3.68
C PRO A 93 11.23 -11.86 -2.32
N SER A 94 9.92 -12.09 -2.28
CA SER A 94 9.14 -12.19 -1.03
C SER A 94 9.51 -13.45 -0.22
N LEU A 95 9.76 -14.57 -0.91
CA LEU A 95 10.18 -15.81 -0.27
C LEU A 95 11.59 -15.67 0.32
N LEU A 96 12.51 -15.02 -0.40
CA LEU A 96 13.84 -14.67 0.11
C LEU A 96 13.78 -13.70 1.30
N ASP A 97 12.86 -12.73 1.28
CA ASP A 97 12.63 -11.80 2.39
C ASP A 97 12.20 -12.54 3.65
N MET A 98 11.27 -13.50 3.53
CA MET A 98 10.86 -14.36 4.65
C MET A 98 12.02 -15.21 5.17
N VAL A 99 12.85 -15.79 4.29
CA VAL A 99 13.99 -16.62 4.70
C VAL A 99 15.08 -15.79 5.38
N ILE A 100 15.45 -14.65 4.81
CA ILE A 100 16.59 -13.83 5.25
C ILE A 100 16.24 -13.00 6.49
N ASN A 101 14.98 -12.56 6.64
CA ASN A 101 14.55 -11.70 7.74
C ASN A 101 13.62 -12.40 8.74
N ASN A 102 13.53 -13.74 8.71
CA ASN A 102 12.60 -14.51 9.54
C ASN A 102 12.74 -14.20 11.04
N GLU A 103 13.94 -13.87 11.50
CA GLU A 103 14.24 -13.51 12.89
C GLU A 103 13.49 -12.26 13.36
N VAL A 104 13.30 -11.27 12.49
CA VAL A 104 12.56 -10.04 12.82
C VAL A 104 11.07 -10.33 12.99
N HIS A 105 10.55 -11.36 12.32
CA HIS A 105 9.13 -11.72 12.34
C HIS A 105 8.74 -12.65 13.48
N LEU A 106 9.68 -13.43 14.05
CA LEU A 106 9.42 -14.38 15.13
C LEU A 106 9.53 -13.77 16.54
N GLY A 107 9.83 -12.47 16.67
CA GLY A 107 9.80 -11.76 17.95
C GLY A 107 10.87 -12.22 18.95
N LEU A 108 11.94 -12.86 18.48
CA LEU A 108 13.06 -13.25 19.34
C LEU A 108 13.90 -12.01 19.67
N ASN A 109 13.97 -11.66 20.96
CA ASN A 109 14.68 -10.49 21.46
C ASN A 109 16.15 -10.46 21.02
N GLU A 110 16.61 -9.32 20.49
CA GLU A 110 17.98 -9.08 19.97
C GLU A 110 19.10 -9.47 20.97
N HIS A 111 18.81 -9.46 22.26
CA HIS A 111 19.79 -9.72 23.34
C HIS A 111 20.31 -11.16 23.44
N ARG A 112 19.63 -12.18 22.91
CA ARG A 112 20.14 -13.58 22.98
C ARG A 112 21.08 -13.97 21.84
N LEU A 113 21.18 -13.14 20.80
CA LEU A 113 21.97 -13.40 19.59
C LEU A 113 23.41 -12.88 19.68
N SER A 114 23.68 -11.85 20.49
CA SER A 114 25.03 -11.34 20.72
C SER A 114 25.94 -12.38 21.38
N ASP A 115 25.36 -13.22 22.23
CA ASP A 115 26.11 -14.11 23.11
C ASP A 115 26.50 -15.41 22.40
N TYR A 116 25.74 -15.83 21.39
CA TYR A 116 26.01 -17.04 20.60
C TYR A 116 26.94 -16.83 19.40
N LEU A 117 27.04 -15.62 18.87
CA LEU A 117 27.76 -15.37 17.60
C LEU A 117 29.17 -14.80 17.75
N GLY A 118 29.61 -14.43 18.96
CA GLY A 118 31.01 -14.07 19.28
C GLY A 118 31.67 -12.98 18.42
N SER A 119 30.95 -12.38 17.48
CA SER A 119 31.49 -11.55 16.42
C SER A 119 30.52 -10.39 16.14
N LYS A 120 31.08 -9.18 16.20
CA LYS A 120 30.38 -7.86 16.18
C LYS A 120 29.67 -7.52 14.86
N ASN A 121 29.45 -8.49 13.99
CA ASN A 121 28.84 -8.29 12.68
C ASN A 121 27.36 -8.67 12.73
N LEU A 122 26.55 -7.86 13.42
CA LEU A 122 25.09 -7.96 13.30
C LEU A 122 24.73 -7.88 11.81
N ILE A 123 24.24 -8.99 11.26
CA ILE A 123 23.83 -9.07 9.87
C ILE A 123 22.58 -8.20 9.71
N LYS A 124 22.77 -6.99 9.18
CA LYS A 124 21.65 -6.05 8.95
C LYS A 124 20.55 -6.73 8.11
N PRO A 125 19.27 -6.69 8.54
CA PRO A 125 18.16 -7.22 7.75
C PRO A 125 18.09 -6.50 6.39
N MET A 126 17.79 -7.26 5.35
CA MET A 126 17.73 -6.73 3.98
C MET A 126 16.30 -6.49 3.58
N CYS A 127 15.91 -5.25 3.28
CA CYS A 127 14.56 -5.01 2.78
C CYS A 127 14.33 -5.69 1.41
N LYS A 128 13.07 -6.04 1.10
CA LYS A 128 12.65 -6.62 -0.19
C LYS A 128 13.22 -5.92 -1.44
N ARG A 129 13.35 -4.58 -1.41
CA ARG A 129 13.96 -3.83 -2.53
C ARG A 129 15.45 -4.10 -2.66
N GLU A 130 16.18 -4.20 -1.54
CA GLU A 130 17.61 -4.49 -1.53
C GLU A 130 17.87 -5.90 -2.05
N ILE A 131 17.05 -6.89 -1.65
CA ILE A 131 17.09 -8.25 -2.20
C ILE A 131 16.90 -8.19 -3.72
N PHE A 132 15.87 -7.49 -4.19
CA PHE A 132 15.61 -7.35 -5.62
C PHE A 132 16.77 -6.71 -6.40
N PHE A 133 17.46 -5.71 -5.82
CA PHE A 133 18.63 -5.11 -6.44
C PHE A 133 19.83 -6.05 -6.48
N LYS A 134 20.10 -6.78 -5.39
CA LYS A 134 21.22 -7.75 -5.33
C LYS A 134 20.98 -8.95 -6.25
N LEU A 135 19.75 -9.37 -6.48
CA LEU A 135 19.44 -10.42 -7.45
C LEU A 135 19.78 -10.07 -8.91
N ARG A 136 20.11 -8.80 -9.22
CA ARG A 136 20.51 -8.38 -10.58
C ARG A 136 21.99 -8.56 -10.87
N THR A 137 22.81 -8.87 -9.86
CA THR A 137 24.26 -9.07 -10.02
C THR A 137 24.65 -10.44 -9.48
N ASP A 138 25.62 -11.11 -10.12
CA ASP A 138 26.06 -12.43 -9.66
C ASP A 138 26.62 -12.40 -8.23
N GLU A 139 27.39 -11.34 -7.91
CA GLU A 139 27.88 -11.09 -6.55
C GLU A 139 26.72 -10.91 -5.54
N GLY A 140 25.62 -10.29 -5.96
CA GLY A 140 24.46 -10.10 -5.10
C GLY A 140 23.66 -11.39 -4.91
N VAL A 141 23.57 -12.25 -5.93
CA VAL A 141 23.03 -13.60 -5.82
C VAL A 141 23.86 -14.45 -4.86
N ASP A 142 25.18 -14.37 -4.92
CA ASP A 142 26.07 -15.12 -4.05
C ASP A 142 25.98 -14.63 -2.60
N ASN A 143 25.89 -13.32 -2.38
CA ASN A 143 25.63 -12.74 -1.06
C ASN A 143 24.28 -13.19 -0.47
N ILE A 144 23.22 -13.23 -1.29
CA ILE A 144 21.90 -13.72 -0.86
C ILE A 144 21.97 -15.21 -0.55
N THR A 145 22.61 -16.00 -1.40
CA THR A 145 22.76 -17.45 -1.23
C THR A 145 23.52 -17.76 0.05
N LYS A 146 24.61 -17.03 0.34
CA LYS A 146 25.37 -17.18 1.58
C LYS A 146 24.50 -16.93 2.81
N ARG A 147 23.68 -15.87 2.82
CA ARG A 147 22.75 -15.60 3.92
C ARG A 147 21.67 -16.68 4.08
N VAL A 148 21.16 -17.22 2.98
CA VAL A 148 20.21 -18.34 3.02
C VAL A 148 20.87 -19.58 3.59
N ALA A 149 22.12 -19.89 3.18
CA ALA A 149 22.89 -20.99 3.73
C ALA A 149 23.12 -20.82 5.24
N ASP A 150 23.55 -19.64 5.68
CA ASP A 150 23.73 -19.34 7.11
C ASP A 150 22.42 -19.52 7.89
N ALA A 151 21.28 -19.07 7.35
CA ALA A 151 19.98 -19.27 7.97
C ALA A 151 19.55 -20.74 8.05
N ILE A 152 19.88 -21.54 7.03
CA ILE A 152 19.64 -23.00 7.02
C ILE A 152 20.52 -23.69 8.08
N LYS A 153 21.81 -23.37 8.13
CA LYS A 153 22.76 -23.88 9.15
C LYS A 153 22.30 -23.60 10.56
N MET A 154 21.74 -22.41 10.79
CA MET A 154 21.21 -22.01 12.08
C MET A 154 19.84 -22.65 12.41
N GLY A 155 19.29 -23.50 11.54
CA GLY A 155 17.96 -24.11 11.71
C GLY A 155 16.80 -23.12 11.64
N LYS A 156 17.03 -21.90 11.12
CA LYS A 156 16.04 -20.81 11.09
C LYS A 156 15.06 -20.92 9.91
N VAL A 157 15.37 -21.80 8.96
CA VAL A 157 14.58 -22.04 7.76
C VAL A 157 13.90 -23.39 7.87
N SER A 158 12.57 -23.41 7.95
CA SER A 158 11.85 -24.67 8.00
C SER A 158 12.06 -25.49 6.71
N PRO A 159 12.10 -26.83 6.78
CA PRO A 159 12.18 -27.70 5.61
C PRO A 159 11.08 -27.42 4.56
N TYR A 160 9.92 -26.96 5.01
CA TYR A 160 8.82 -26.55 4.12
C TYR A 160 9.16 -25.31 3.29
N LEU A 161 9.86 -24.34 3.87
CA LEU A 161 10.26 -23.12 3.17
C LEU A 161 11.34 -23.42 2.12
N ILE A 162 12.26 -24.34 2.44
CA ILE A 162 13.25 -24.89 1.49
C ILE A 162 12.52 -25.61 0.34
N GLU A 163 11.53 -26.45 0.67
CA GLU A 163 10.70 -27.13 -0.33
C GLU A 163 10.00 -26.13 -1.27
N MET A 164 9.49 -25.03 -0.74
CA MET A 164 8.88 -23.96 -1.54
C MET A 164 9.89 -23.29 -2.48
N MET A 165 11.12 -23.04 -2.03
CA MET A 165 12.17 -22.43 -2.85
C MET A 165 12.61 -23.33 -4.01
N LEU A 166 12.60 -24.66 -3.80
CA LEU A 166 13.02 -25.63 -4.81
C LEU A 166 11.88 -26.02 -5.77
N ASN A 167 10.62 -25.95 -5.34
CA ASN A 167 9.47 -26.47 -6.07
C ASN A 167 8.44 -25.37 -6.45
N LYS A 168 8.75 -24.61 -7.51
CA LYS A 168 7.92 -23.49 -8.03
C LYS A 168 6.43 -23.80 -8.19
N ASP A 169 6.11 -25.01 -8.61
CA ASP A 169 4.73 -25.43 -8.91
C ASP A 169 3.87 -25.58 -7.65
N LYS A 170 4.49 -25.77 -6.48
CA LYS A 170 3.78 -25.81 -5.18
C LYS A 170 3.52 -24.40 -4.64
N GLU A 171 4.41 -23.43 -4.83
CA GLU A 171 4.19 -22.02 -4.45
C GLU A 171 2.96 -21.44 -5.17
N ILE A 172 2.86 -21.66 -6.50
CA ILE A 172 1.72 -21.23 -7.31
C ILE A 172 0.43 -21.92 -6.86
N LYS A 173 0.47 -23.20 -6.47
CA LYS A 173 -0.70 -23.92 -5.94
C LYS A 173 -1.10 -23.41 -4.56
N PHE A 174 -0.16 -23.09 -3.67
CA PHE A 174 -0.44 -22.58 -2.34
C PHE A 174 -1.02 -21.16 -2.36
N LEU A 175 -0.42 -20.25 -3.15
CA LEU A 175 -0.94 -18.90 -3.33
C LEU A 175 -2.31 -18.90 -4.01
N LYS A 176 -2.49 -19.75 -5.04
CA LYS A 176 -3.81 -19.94 -5.66
C LYS A 176 -4.81 -20.63 -4.74
N LYS A 177 -4.39 -21.52 -3.82
CA LYS A 177 -5.29 -22.14 -2.84
C LYS A 177 -5.72 -21.15 -1.76
N LYS A 178 -4.87 -20.17 -1.41
CA LYS A 178 -5.27 -19.02 -0.55
C LYS A 178 -6.22 -18.05 -1.26
N GLU A 179 -6.04 -17.79 -2.55
CA GLU A 179 -6.95 -16.93 -3.33
C GLU A 179 -8.23 -17.64 -3.80
N ALA A 180 -8.18 -18.96 -3.99
CA ALA A 180 -9.27 -19.80 -4.46
C ALA A 180 -9.79 -20.76 -3.37
N HIS A 181 -9.70 -20.37 -2.10
CA HIS A 181 -10.78 -20.73 -1.20
C HIS A 181 -12.04 -20.12 -1.81
N GLN A 182 -12.77 -20.95 -2.58
CA GLN A 182 -14.22 -20.86 -2.61
C GLN A 182 -14.61 -20.60 -1.17
N VAL A 183 -15.11 -19.41 -0.88
CA VAL A 183 -15.63 -19.07 0.44
C VAL A 183 -16.65 -20.16 0.68
N GLU A 184 -16.34 -21.11 1.56
CA GLU A 184 -17.33 -22.10 1.97
C GLU A 184 -18.56 -21.29 2.38
N PRO A 185 -19.75 -21.64 1.85
CA PRO A 185 -20.96 -20.91 2.16
C PRO A 185 -21.05 -20.77 3.68
N ILE A 186 -21.22 -19.54 4.15
CA ILE A 186 -21.23 -19.28 5.58
C ILE A 186 -22.50 -19.92 6.12
N THR A 187 -22.34 -21.01 6.86
CA THR A 187 -23.45 -21.72 7.51
C THR A 187 -24.14 -20.82 8.53
N LYS A 188 -25.43 -21.04 8.74
CA LYS A 188 -26.23 -20.38 9.79
C LYS A 188 -25.52 -20.33 11.16
N GLU A 189 -24.87 -21.41 11.58
CA GLU A 189 -24.18 -21.52 12.88
C GLU A 189 -22.93 -20.65 12.95
N GLN A 190 -22.23 -20.48 11.82
CA GLN A 190 -21.10 -19.56 11.74
C GLN A 190 -21.57 -18.10 11.79
N ILE A 191 -22.73 -17.79 11.19
CA ILE A 191 -23.33 -16.46 11.29
C ILE A 191 -23.69 -16.16 12.74
N ILE A 192 -24.37 -17.09 13.43
CA ILE A 192 -24.73 -16.93 14.86
C ILE A 192 -23.48 -16.69 15.70
N ARG A 193 -22.45 -17.54 15.57
CA ARG A 193 -21.19 -17.40 16.30
C ARG A 193 -20.49 -16.07 16.04
N LYS A 194 -20.54 -15.57 14.81
CA LYS A 194 -19.94 -14.28 14.45
C LYS A 194 -20.76 -13.08 14.93
N LEU A 195 -22.09 -13.16 14.94
CA LEU A 195 -22.94 -12.09 15.48
C LEU A 195 -22.79 -11.92 17.00
N CYS A 196 -22.26 -12.91 17.72
CA CYS A 196 -21.96 -12.78 19.14
C CYS A 196 -20.75 -11.87 19.46
N SER A 197 -19.99 -11.41 18.47
CA SER A 197 -18.87 -10.47 18.67
C SER A 197 -18.97 -9.29 17.72
N ARG A 198 -18.48 -8.12 18.17
CA ARG A 198 -18.48 -6.89 17.34
C ARG A 198 -17.68 -7.06 16.06
N ASP A 199 -16.55 -7.76 16.12
CA ASP A 199 -15.71 -8.04 14.95
C ASP A 199 -16.39 -9.01 13.97
N GLY A 200 -17.09 -10.02 14.50
CA GLY A 200 -17.84 -10.96 13.68
C GLY A 200 -19.08 -10.30 13.05
N GLU A 201 -19.75 -9.38 13.75
CA GLU A 201 -20.82 -8.57 13.22
C GLU A 201 -20.33 -7.69 12.05
N LEU A 202 -19.22 -6.97 12.22
CA LEU A 202 -18.59 -6.19 11.16
C LEU A 202 -18.19 -7.05 9.95
N TYR A 203 -17.72 -8.28 10.20
CA TYR A 203 -17.43 -9.25 9.15
C TYR A 203 -18.70 -9.65 8.37
N ILE A 204 -19.80 -9.94 9.05
CA ILE A 204 -21.09 -10.28 8.43
C ILE A 204 -21.62 -9.12 7.61
N ILE A 205 -21.59 -7.90 8.16
CA ILE A 205 -21.93 -6.66 7.43
C ILE A 205 -21.11 -6.55 6.15
N LYS A 206 -19.79 -6.75 6.22
CA LYS A 206 -18.90 -6.64 5.06
C LYS A 206 -19.25 -7.64 3.95
N GLU A 207 -19.55 -8.90 4.29
CA GLU A 207 -19.91 -9.91 3.28
C GLU A 207 -21.32 -9.67 2.71
N VAL A 208 -22.30 -9.25 3.53
CA VAL A 208 -23.62 -8.82 3.03
C VAL A 208 -23.49 -7.65 2.04
N ARG A 209 -22.69 -6.64 2.38
CA ARG A 209 -22.44 -5.48 1.50
C ARG A 209 -21.84 -5.92 0.16
N LYS A 210 -20.89 -6.85 0.20
CA LYS A 210 -20.25 -7.41 -0.99
C LYS A 210 -21.23 -8.21 -1.84
N ALA A 211 -22.16 -8.94 -1.23
CA ALA A 211 -23.20 -9.68 -1.93
C ALA A 211 -24.21 -8.74 -2.63
N ILE A 212 -24.62 -7.66 -1.97
CA ILE A 212 -25.52 -6.63 -2.54
C ILE A 212 -24.86 -5.95 -3.74
N ARG A 213 -23.59 -5.53 -3.61
CA ARG A 213 -22.83 -4.92 -4.73
C ARG A 213 -22.65 -5.84 -5.92
N LYS A 214 -22.54 -7.15 -5.67
CA LYS A 214 -22.50 -8.16 -6.73
C LYS A 214 -23.88 -8.45 -7.33
N GLY A 215 -24.96 -7.92 -6.76
CA GLY A 215 -26.33 -8.18 -7.18
C GLY A 215 -26.82 -9.58 -6.84
N LEU A 216 -26.22 -10.22 -5.83
CA LEU A 216 -26.59 -11.56 -5.37
C LEU A 216 -27.84 -11.55 -4.48
N VAL A 217 -28.15 -10.40 -3.88
CA VAL A 217 -29.31 -10.25 -2.99
C VAL A 217 -30.51 -9.75 -3.79
N PRO A 218 -31.64 -10.49 -3.81
CA PRO A 218 -32.86 -10.04 -4.46
C PRO A 218 -33.38 -8.73 -3.83
N PRO A 219 -33.87 -7.76 -4.63
CA PRO A 219 -34.42 -6.51 -4.11
C PRO A 219 -35.60 -6.70 -3.14
N SER A 220 -36.36 -7.80 -3.27
CA SER A 220 -37.44 -8.16 -2.34
C SER A 220 -36.91 -8.55 -0.97
N VAL A 221 -35.73 -9.18 -0.89
CA VAL A 221 -35.09 -9.47 0.40
C VAL A 221 -34.65 -8.17 1.06
N ILE A 222 -34.03 -7.25 0.31
CA ILE A 222 -33.65 -5.93 0.82
C ILE A 222 -34.87 -5.15 1.31
N GLN A 223 -35.95 -5.12 0.52
CA GLN A 223 -37.20 -4.47 0.88
C GLN A 223 -37.78 -5.06 2.18
N ASN A 224 -37.89 -6.39 2.29
CA ASN A 224 -38.44 -7.04 3.49
C ASN A 224 -37.64 -6.71 4.76
N ILE A 225 -36.33 -6.48 4.62
CA ILE A 225 -35.45 -6.12 5.75
C ILE A 225 -35.71 -4.69 6.20
N ILE A 226 -35.79 -3.77 5.25
CA ILE A 226 -36.10 -2.35 5.47
C ILE A 226 -37.50 -2.20 6.09
N ASP A 227 -38.49 -2.88 5.50
CA ASP A 227 -39.89 -2.79 5.93
C ASP A 227 -40.11 -3.42 7.31
N LYS A 228 -39.40 -4.51 7.66
CA LYS A 228 -39.46 -5.09 9.01
C LYS A 228 -38.97 -4.14 10.09
N GLU A 229 -38.00 -3.27 9.79
CA GLU A 229 -37.51 -2.29 10.76
C GLU A 229 -38.59 -1.27 11.14
N SER A 230 -39.53 -0.98 10.22
CA SER A 230 -40.63 -0.04 10.44
C SER A 230 -41.75 -0.57 11.34
N SER A 231 -41.79 -1.88 11.59
CA SER A 231 -42.89 -2.53 12.35
C SER A 231 -42.81 -2.41 13.88
N LYS A 232 -41.95 -1.53 14.41
CA LYS A 232 -41.69 -1.42 15.86
C LYS A 232 -42.82 -0.75 16.65
N THR A 233 -43.41 -1.53 17.57
CA THR A 233 -44.16 -1.22 18.82
C THR A 233 -45.28 -0.18 18.72
N LEU A 234 -46.50 -0.59 19.11
CA LEU A 234 -47.72 0.25 19.16
C LEU A 234 -47.50 1.67 19.72
N PHE A 235 -46.60 1.84 20.71
CA PHE A 235 -46.29 3.13 21.33
C PHE A 235 -45.48 4.12 20.47
N LYS A 236 -44.80 3.68 19.40
CA LYS A 236 -44.07 4.57 18.47
C LYS A 236 -44.91 5.05 17.27
N ARG A 237 -46.12 4.51 17.08
CA ARG A 237 -47.00 4.88 15.96
C ARG A 237 -47.54 6.31 16.04
N LEU A 238 -47.52 6.95 17.21
CA LEU A 238 -48.13 8.26 17.40
C LEU A 238 -47.16 9.44 17.18
N SER A 239 -45.84 9.25 17.08
CA SER A 239 -44.89 10.39 17.08
C SER A 239 -43.77 10.39 16.04
N SER A 240 -43.69 9.42 15.12
CA SER A 240 -42.64 9.45 14.08
C SER A 240 -43.22 9.64 12.68
N LYS A 241 -42.66 10.62 11.94
CA LYS A 241 -42.81 10.77 10.48
C LYS A 241 -42.83 9.38 9.83
N LYS A 242 -43.93 9.09 9.14
CA LYS A 242 -44.18 7.84 8.40
C LYS A 242 -42.94 7.54 7.55
N CYS A 243 -42.14 6.54 7.94
CA CYS A 243 -41.10 6.05 7.06
C CYS A 243 -41.83 5.42 5.87
N GLU A 244 -41.72 6.06 4.71
CA GLU A 244 -42.25 5.49 3.47
C GLU A 244 -41.55 4.15 3.22
N THR A 245 -42.34 3.08 3.23
CA THR A 245 -41.89 1.74 2.86
C THR A 245 -41.34 1.81 1.44
N MET A 246 -40.06 1.49 1.26
CA MET A 246 -39.45 1.54 -0.06
C MET A 246 -40.00 0.42 -0.92
N ASN A 247 -40.64 0.75 -2.05
CA ASN A 247 -41.11 -0.28 -2.95
C ASN A 247 -39.93 -0.99 -3.66
N LYS A 248 -40.16 -2.20 -4.18
CA LYS A 248 -39.14 -3.00 -4.91
C LYS A 248 -38.41 -2.22 -6.02
N TYR A 249 -39.10 -1.32 -6.71
CA TYR A 249 -38.52 -0.52 -7.80
C TYR A 249 -37.65 0.61 -7.28
N GLU A 250 -38.01 1.18 -6.14
CA GLU A 250 -37.26 2.22 -5.45
C GLU A 250 -35.94 1.69 -4.92
N VAL A 251 -35.94 0.49 -4.33
CA VAL A 251 -34.71 -0.21 -3.93
C VAL A 251 -33.78 -0.38 -5.14
N LEU A 252 -34.30 -0.79 -6.30
CA LEU A 252 -33.51 -0.94 -7.52
C LEU A 252 -32.97 0.40 -8.05
N ASN A 253 -33.78 1.45 -8.01
CA ASN A 253 -33.37 2.79 -8.46
C ASN A 253 -32.28 3.36 -7.55
N ARG A 254 -32.43 3.19 -6.22
CA ARG A 254 -31.45 3.64 -5.22
C ARG A 254 -30.15 2.84 -5.28
N LEU A 255 -30.20 1.53 -5.51
CA LEU A 255 -28.98 0.74 -5.78
C LEU A 255 -28.26 1.16 -7.07
N GLY A 256 -28.92 1.86 -7.98
CA GLY A 256 -28.33 2.41 -9.19
C GLY A 256 -27.49 3.68 -8.97
N THR A 257 -27.61 4.33 -7.80
CA THR A 257 -26.87 5.54 -7.43
C THR A 257 -26.00 5.28 -6.21
N LYS A 258 -24.87 5.99 -6.08
CA LYS A 258 -23.96 5.80 -4.92
C LYS A 258 -24.61 6.23 -3.60
N ASP A 259 -25.42 7.28 -3.66
CA ASP A 259 -26.10 7.83 -2.48
C ASP A 259 -27.22 6.89 -2.02
N GLY A 260 -28.02 6.37 -2.96
CA GLY A 260 -29.06 5.39 -2.68
C GLY A 260 -28.50 4.04 -2.22
N GLU A 261 -27.38 3.57 -2.79
CA GLU A 261 -26.66 2.40 -2.28
C GLU A 261 -26.25 2.63 -0.82
N SER A 262 -25.65 3.77 -0.51
CA SER A 262 -25.20 4.10 0.84
C SER A 262 -26.36 4.16 1.85
N GLU A 263 -27.51 4.69 1.44
CA GLU A 263 -28.71 4.75 2.27
C GLU A 263 -29.28 3.36 2.57
N ILE A 264 -29.40 2.50 1.55
CA ILE A 264 -29.84 1.11 1.71
C ILE A 264 -28.89 0.35 2.64
N MET A 265 -27.59 0.54 2.48
CA MET A 265 -26.59 -0.12 3.32
C MET A 265 -26.69 0.33 4.78
N LYS A 266 -26.91 1.63 5.02
CA LYS A 266 -27.10 2.18 6.37
C LYS A 266 -28.31 1.57 7.08
N GLN A 267 -29.40 1.33 6.35
CA GLN A 267 -30.60 0.68 6.92
C GLN A 267 -30.35 -0.81 7.20
N ILE A 268 -29.65 -1.52 6.31
CA ILE A 268 -29.28 -2.93 6.53
C ILE A 268 -28.33 -3.06 7.72
N ASP A 269 -27.30 -2.22 7.83
CA ASP A 269 -26.39 -2.21 8.98
C ASP A 269 -27.16 -1.99 10.29
N LYS A 270 -28.13 -1.07 10.27
CA LYS A 270 -29.00 -0.80 11.42
C LYS A 270 -29.86 -2.01 11.76
N ALA A 271 -30.39 -2.74 10.77
CA ALA A 271 -31.14 -3.96 10.98
C ALA A 271 -30.28 -5.11 11.55
N ILE A 272 -29.01 -5.23 11.13
CA ILE A 272 -28.05 -6.21 11.68
C ILE A 272 -27.73 -5.87 13.13
N THR A 273 -27.25 -4.64 13.38
CA THR A 273 -26.85 -4.15 14.72
C THR A 273 -27.98 -4.21 15.74
N SER A 274 -29.22 -3.97 15.31
CA SER A 274 -30.39 -4.05 16.20
C SER A 274 -31.02 -5.45 16.30
N GLY A 275 -30.42 -6.47 15.67
CA GLY A 275 -30.86 -7.86 15.76
C GLY A 275 -32.19 -8.18 15.06
N HIS A 276 -32.66 -7.35 14.13
CA HIS A 276 -33.93 -7.56 13.42
C HIS A 276 -33.81 -8.56 12.26
N LEU A 277 -32.59 -9.00 11.98
CA LEU A 277 -32.28 -9.95 10.92
C LEU A 277 -32.04 -11.34 11.50
N SER A 278 -32.85 -12.31 11.05
CA SER A 278 -32.61 -13.70 11.41
C SER A 278 -31.32 -14.20 10.74
N PRO A 279 -30.57 -15.10 11.38
CA PRO A 279 -29.38 -15.71 10.79
C PRO A 279 -29.64 -16.35 9.42
N SER A 280 -30.82 -16.92 9.20
CA SER A 280 -31.22 -17.50 7.91
C SER A 280 -31.42 -16.44 6.82
N ALA A 281 -31.89 -15.23 7.15
CA ALA A 281 -31.96 -14.13 6.19
C ALA A 281 -30.56 -13.66 5.79
N LEU A 282 -29.62 -13.60 6.75
CA LEU A 282 -28.23 -13.25 6.49
C LEU A 282 -27.50 -14.30 5.66
N GLU A 283 -27.77 -15.58 5.90
CA GLU A 283 -27.27 -16.70 5.10
C GLU A 283 -27.70 -16.59 3.64
N LEU A 284 -29.00 -16.33 3.40
CA LEU A 284 -29.55 -16.10 2.06
C LEU A 284 -28.90 -14.89 1.38
N MET A 285 -28.61 -13.83 2.13
CA MET A 285 -27.95 -12.64 1.57
C MET A 285 -26.49 -12.89 1.21
N ILE A 286 -25.73 -13.58 2.07
CA ILE A 286 -24.28 -13.78 1.89
C ILE A 286 -24.00 -14.82 0.81
N ASN A 287 -24.68 -15.97 0.89
CA ASN A 287 -24.43 -17.08 -0.02
C ASN A 287 -25.11 -16.86 -1.37
N GLY A 288 -26.15 -16.01 -1.39
CA GLY A 288 -26.99 -15.78 -2.56
C GLY A 288 -27.85 -17.00 -2.88
N ASP A 289 -28.95 -16.75 -3.58
CA ASP A 289 -29.76 -17.83 -4.13
C ASP A 289 -29.09 -18.29 -5.43
N VAL A 290 -28.21 -19.31 -5.32
CA VAL A 290 -27.30 -19.76 -6.39
C VAL A 290 -28.07 -20.08 -7.68
N ASP A 291 -29.30 -20.59 -7.56
CA ASP A 291 -30.15 -20.97 -8.68
C ASP A 291 -30.84 -19.77 -9.37
N ARG A 292 -31.14 -18.69 -8.64
CA ARG A 292 -31.83 -17.50 -9.17
C ARG A 292 -30.94 -16.52 -9.91
N HIS A 293 -29.61 -16.64 -9.81
CA HIS A 293 -28.68 -15.79 -10.56
C HIS A 293 -28.86 -15.94 -12.10
N CYS A 294 -29.40 -17.07 -12.54
CA CYS A 294 -29.82 -17.31 -13.92
C CYS A 294 -31.10 -16.58 -14.33
N GLU A 295 -32.06 -16.37 -13.41
CA GLU A 295 -33.34 -15.72 -13.71
C GLU A 295 -33.23 -14.19 -13.83
N ILE A 296 -32.39 -13.54 -13.02
CA ILE A 296 -32.19 -12.09 -13.11
C ILE A 296 -31.55 -11.71 -14.45
N LYS A 297 -30.68 -12.55 -15.01
CA LYS A 297 -30.19 -12.42 -16.39
C LYS A 297 -31.33 -12.57 -17.41
N LYS A 298 -32.26 -13.52 -17.22
CA LYS A 298 -33.44 -13.69 -18.09
C LYS A 298 -34.40 -12.49 -18.02
N ILE A 299 -34.61 -11.87 -16.85
CA ILE A 299 -35.52 -10.72 -16.67
C ILE A 299 -34.92 -9.43 -17.27
N LYS A 300 -33.59 -9.21 -17.14
CA LYS A 300 -32.91 -8.12 -17.85
C LYS A 300 -33.07 -8.26 -19.37
N ASN A 301 -33.12 -9.48 -19.89
CA ASN A 301 -33.42 -9.75 -21.30
C ASN A 301 -34.91 -9.58 -21.65
N LYS A 302 -35.86 -9.81 -20.73
CA LYS A 302 -37.30 -9.58 -20.96
C LYS A 302 -37.67 -8.09 -20.97
N ARG A 303 -37.08 -7.24 -20.12
CA ARG A 303 -37.28 -5.77 -20.18
C ARG A 303 -36.78 -5.14 -21.50
N VAL A 304 -35.92 -5.84 -22.24
CA VAL A 304 -35.49 -5.41 -23.57
C VAL A 304 -36.63 -5.53 -24.60
N LEU A 305 -37.64 -6.38 -24.38
CA LEU A 305 -38.77 -6.58 -25.31
C LEU A 305 -39.89 -5.55 -25.18
N ALA A 306 -40.15 -5.04 -23.97
CA ALA A 306 -41.29 -4.14 -23.68
C ALA A 306 -41.17 -2.72 -24.27
N GLY A 307 -40.08 -2.39 -24.98
CA GLY A 307 -39.87 -1.09 -25.61
C GLY A 307 -40.04 -1.07 -27.13
N LEU A 308 -40.48 -2.18 -27.73
CA LEU A 308 -40.82 -2.27 -29.14
C LEU A 308 -42.31 -1.97 -29.32
N ASP A 309 -42.63 -1.32 -30.45
CA ASP A 309 -44.01 -1.15 -30.87
C ASP A 309 -44.66 -2.54 -30.99
N PRO A 310 -45.84 -2.77 -30.38
CA PRO A 310 -46.48 -4.09 -30.36
C PRO A 310 -46.78 -4.64 -31.76
N GLU A 311 -46.99 -3.80 -32.78
CA GLU A 311 -47.20 -4.27 -34.16
C GLU A 311 -45.89 -4.77 -34.79
N VAL A 312 -44.80 -4.02 -34.62
CA VAL A 312 -43.46 -4.42 -35.09
C VAL A 312 -42.97 -5.67 -34.36
N ALA A 313 -43.31 -5.81 -33.08
CA ALA A 313 -43.00 -7.01 -32.31
C ALA A 313 -43.78 -8.24 -32.83
N LYS A 314 -45.07 -8.06 -33.18
CA LYS A 314 -45.91 -9.11 -33.78
C LYS A 314 -45.43 -9.52 -35.17
N GLU A 315 -45.04 -8.58 -36.03
CA GLU A 315 -44.47 -8.90 -37.35
C GLU A 315 -43.13 -9.62 -37.24
N MET A 316 -42.23 -9.18 -36.35
CA MET A 316 -40.97 -9.90 -36.12
C MET A 316 -41.21 -11.31 -35.58
N GLU A 317 -42.21 -11.53 -34.72
CA GLU A 317 -42.57 -12.87 -34.28
C GLU A 317 -43.15 -13.75 -35.39
N LYS A 318 -43.96 -13.18 -36.29
CA LYS A 318 -44.46 -13.89 -37.48
C LYS A 318 -43.32 -14.27 -38.43
N ALA A 319 -42.40 -13.37 -38.72
CA ALA A 319 -41.23 -13.62 -39.57
C ALA A 319 -40.26 -14.66 -38.97
N ILE A 320 -40.12 -14.70 -37.63
CA ILE A 320 -39.35 -15.74 -36.94
C ILE A 320 -40.07 -17.10 -37.00
N LYS A 321 -41.39 -17.14 -36.85
CA LYS A 321 -42.18 -18.39 -36.95
C LYS A 321 -42.17 -18.97 -38.36
N LYS A 322 -42.17 -18.11 -39.39
CA LYS A 322 -42.01 -18.51 -40.80
C LYS A 322 -40.58 -18.90 -41.17
N GLY A 323 -39.60 -18.73 -40.28
CA GLY A 323 -38.19 -19.04 -40.52
C GLY A 323 -37.44 -18.01 -41.38
N GLU A 324 -38.12 -16.95 -41.81
CA GLU A 324 -37.57 -15.88 -42.66
C GLU A 324 -36.48 -15.07 -41.96
N ILE A 325 -36.55 -14.97 -40.62
CA ILE A 325 -35.57 -14.26 -39.81
C ILE A 325 -35.06 -15.17 -38.70
N THR A 326 -33.74 -15.43 -38.71
CA THR A 326 -33.10 -16.16 -37.62
C THR A 326 -33.18 -15.36 -36.31
N LYS A 327 -33.35 -16.05 -35.18
CA LYS A 327 -33.46 -15.42 -33.84
C LYS A 327 -32.29 -14.47 -33.53
N SER A 328 -31.10 -14.73 -34.08
CA SER A 328 -29.92 -13.88 -33.95
C SER A 328 -30.08 -12.56 -34.72
N LEU A 329 -30.54 -12.60 -35.97
CA LEU A 329 -30.74 -11.42 -36.79
C LEU A 329 -31.85 -10.51 -36.23
N ALA A 330 -32.94 -11.12 -35.73
CA ALA A 330 -33.99 -10.40 -35.02
C ALA A 330 -33.44 -9.59 -33.82
N ASN A 331 -32.50 -10.16 -33.06
CA ASN A 331 -31.87 -9.46 -31.94
C ASN A 331 -30.96 -8.30 -32.38
N ILE A 332 -30.28 -8.44 -33.53
CA ILE A 332 -29.44 -7.36 -34.09
C ILE A 332 -30.31 -6.17 -34.53
N ILE A 333 -31.42 -6.44 -35.23
CA ILE A 333 -32.36 -5.42 -35.69
C ILE A 333 -32.94 -4.66 -34.48
N LYS A 334 -33.35 -5.39 -33.43
CA LYS A 334 -33.84 -4.80 -32.17
C LYS A 334 -32.82 -3.87 -31.50
N ASN A 335 -31.55 -4.25 -31.50
CA ASN A 335 -30.48 -3.44 -30.89
C ASN A 335 -30.18 -2.17 -31.71
N LYS A 336 -30.22 -2.25 -33.03
CA LYS A 336 -30.05 -1.08 -33.91
C LYS A 336 -31.21 -0.08 -33.76
N ALA A 337 -32.45 -0.55 -33.75
CA ALA A 337 -33.63 0.33 -33.57
C ALA A 337 -33.59 1.13 -32.26
N LYS A 338 -33.12 0.52 -31.16
CA LYS A 338 -32.91 1.21 -29.88
C LYS A 338 -31.83 2.29 -29.93
N THR A 339 -30.80 2.08 -30.74
CA THR A 339 -29.70 3.02 -30.90
C THR A 339 -30.18 4.26 -31.66
N CYS A 340 -31.00 4.08 -32.70
CA CYS A 340 -31.60 5.19 -33.45
C CYS A 340 -32.53 6.06 -32.58
N ARG A 341 -33.37 5.45 -31.73
CA ARG A 341 -34.26 6.22 -30.83
C ARG A 341 -33.51 7.06 -29.77
N LYS A 342 -32.31 6.63 -29.36
CA LYS A 342 -31.47 7.40 -28.42
C LYS A 342 -30.84 8.62 -29.07
N VAL A 343 -30.48 8.53 -30.35
CA VAL A 343 -29.89 9.63 -31.11
C VAL A 343 -30.91 10.76 -31.33
N ASN A 344 -32.16 10.43 -31.63
CA ASN A 344 -33.21 11.43 -31.82
C ASN A 344 -33.56 12.19 -30.52
N LYS A 345 -33.64 11.49 -29.37
CA LYS A 345 -33.88 12.16 -28.07
C LYS A 345 -32.75 13.11 -27.66
N SER A 346 -31.51 12.84 -28.08
CA SER A 346 -30.38 13.75 -27.84
C SER A 346 -30.34 14.96 -28.78
N GLN A 347 -31.01 14.91 -29.94
CA GLN A 347 -31.12 16.06 -30.84
C GLN A 347 -32.25 17.02 -30.44
N GLU A 348 -33.38 16.53 -29.93
CA GLU A 348 -34.47 17.39 -29.41
C GLU A 348 -34.03 18.28 -28.26
N HIS A 349 -33.19 17.78 -27.35
CA HIS A 349 -32.72 18.55 -26.19
C HIS A 349 -31.70 19.65 -26.52
N VAL A 350 -31.15 19.67 -27.74
CA VAL A 350 -30.16 20.66 -28.19
C VAL A 350 -30.82 21.83 -28.92
N ILE A 351 -32.00 21.62 -29.53
CA ILE A 351 -32.74 22.66 -30.23
C ILE A 351 -33.44 23.61 -29.24
N ASP A 352 -33.94 23.09 -28.12
CA ASP A 352 -34.70 23.88 -27.12
C ASP A 352 -33.81 24.79 -26.23
N LYS A 353 -32.51 24.48 -26.11
CA LYS A 353 -31.56 25.30 -25.32
C LYS A 353 -30.97 26.49 -26.07
N ARG A 354 -31.17 26.61 -27.39
CA ARG A 354 -30.71 27.77 -28.17
C ARG A 354 -31.75 28.89 -28.27
N ALA A 355 -33.02 28.63 -27.95
CA ALA A 355 -34.08 29.63 -28.04
C ALA A 355 -34.24 30.52 -26.78
N ARG A 356 -33.56 30.23 -25.66
CA ARG A 356 -33.79 30.94 -24.37
C ARG A 356 -32.60 31.76 -23.86
N LYS A 357 -31.68 32.17 -24.74
CA LYS A 357 -30.46 32.90 -24.33
C LYS A 357 -30.21 34.24 -25.05
N CYS A 358 -31.23 34.81 -25.69
CA CYS A 358 -31.08 36.09 -26.41
C CYS A 358 -31.84 37.29 -25.81
N ASP A 359 -32.54 37.17 -24.67
CA ASP A 359 -33.44 38.24 -24.21
C ASP A 359 -32.96 39.04 -22.98
N ASN A 360 -31.67 39.13 -22.67
CA ASN A 360 -31.23 39.93 -21.52
C ASN A 360 -29.85 40.55 -21.70
N ILE A 361 -29.70 41.51 -22.64
CA ILE A 361 -28.79 42.67 -22.51
C ILE A 361 -29.42 43.82 -23.31
N HIS A 362 -30.20 44.65 -22.64
CA HIS A 362 -30.55 46.00 -23.09
C HIS A 362 -29.91 46.98 -22.10
N GLU A 363 -29.36 48.08 -22.63
CA GLU A 363 -28.86 49.31 -21.98
C GLU A 363 -27.39 49.65 -22.26
N LEU A 364 -27.24 50.84 -22.85
CA LEU A 364 -26.06 51.69 -23.03
C LEU A 364 -25.13 51.43 -24.23
N GLY A 365 -25.25 52.32 -25.24
CA GLY A 365 -24.14 52.67 -26.12
C GLY A 365 -24.51 52.91 -27.59
N LYS A 366 -25.13 54.07 -27.87
CA LYS A 366 -25.44 54.58 -29.22
C LYS A 366 -24.19 54.66 -30.12
N VAL A 367 -24.37 54.41 -31.43
CA VAL A 367 -24.01 55.31 -32.57
C VAL A 367 -24.11 54.56 -33.91
N LYS A 368 -25.05 55.03 -34.76
CA LYS A 368 -25.07 55.17 -36.25
C LYS A 368 -24.45 54.01 -37.09
N SER A 369 -25.07 53.44 -38.14
CA SER A 369 -26.03 53.98 -39.11
C SER A 369 -26.42 52.94 -40.19
N LYS A 370 -27.64 53.09 -40.74
CA LYS A 370 -28.11 52.81 -42.14
C LYS A 370 -28.26 51.34 -42.57
N SER A 371 -29.50 50.81 -42.59
CA SER A 371 -30.46 50.73 -43.74
C SER A 371 -29.93 49.85 -44.88
N THR A 372 -30.62 48.82 -45.39
CA THR A 372 -31.97 48.87 -46.01
C THR A 372 -32.55 47.43 -46.16
N THR A 373 -33.87 47.36 -46.32
CA THR A 373 -34.82 46.24 -46.35
C THR A 373 -34.80 45.29 -47.57
N PRO A 374 -35.55 44.16 -47.53
CA PRO A 374 -35.38 42.98 -48.40
C PRO A 374 -36.44 42.85 -49.52
N ILE A 375 -36.15 42.06 -50.56
CA ILE A 375 -37.11 41.67 -51.60
C ILE A 375 -37.12 40.15 -51.78
N LYS A 376 -38.31 39.56 -51.59
CA LYS A 376 -38.72 38.19 -51.96
C LYS A 376 -38.91 38.10 -53.49
N LEU A 377 -38.78 36.89 -54.05
CA LEU A 377 -39.61 36.26 -55.10
C LEU A 377 -38.85 35.02 -55.64
N ARG A 378 -39.28 33.77 -55.40
CA ARG A 378 -40.37 32.98 -56.01
C ARG A 378 -40.09 32.57 -57.47
N SER A 379 -39.83 31.26 -57.63
CA SER A 379 -40.17 30.34 -58.74
C SER A 379 -39.94 30.76 -60.20
N LYS A 380 -39.27 29.91 -60.98
CA LYS A 380 -39.91 28.96 -61.92
C LYS A 380 -38.85 28.16 -62.69
N SER A 381 -39.21 26.90 -62.94
CA SER A 381 -38.53 25.93 -63.79
C SER A 381 -39.01 26.09 -65.23
N GLU A 382 -38.09 26.12 -66.19
CA GLU A 382 -38.41 25.87 -67.59
C GLU A 382 -37.25 25.13 -68.27
N GLN A 383 -37.62 24.04 -68.95
CA GLN A 383 -36.76 23.15 -69.72
C GLN A 383 -36.31 23.86 -71.00
N LEU A 384 -35.02 23.74 -71.36
CA LEU A 384 -34.53 24.11 -72.69
C LEU A 384 -33.63 23.02 -73.28
N ASP A 385 -33.91 22.75 -74.55
CA ASP A 385 -33.40 21.70 -75.43
C ASP A 385 -31.86 21.67 -75.55
N THR A 386 -31.29 20.48 -75.39
CA THR A 386 -29.83 20.25 -75.31
C THR A 386 -29.14 19.95 -76.65
N LYS A 387 -29.72 20.28 -77.80
CA LYS A 387 -29.15 19.89 -79.11
C LYS A 387 -28.34 20.96 -79.86
N SER A 388 -28.28 22.21 -79.41
CA SER A 388 -27.57 23.28 -80.13
C SER A 388 -26.24 23.76 -79.51
N LEU A 389 -25.87 23.32 -78.30
CA LEU A 389 -24.73 23.90 -77.55
C LEU A 389 -23.40 23.11 -77.61
N LEU A 390 -23.40 21.91 -78.18
CA LEU A 390 -22.22 21.03 -78.22
C LEU A 390 -21.04 21.55 -79.08
N PRO A 391 -21.24 22.24 -80.23
CA PRO A 391 -20.11 22.71 -81.04
C PRO A 391 -19.30 23.85 -80.41
N GLN A 392 -19.86 24.61 -79.46
CA GLN A 392 -19.21 25.80 -78.88
C GLN A 392 -18.44 25.51 -77.58
N ILE A 393 -18.76 24.41 -76.89
CA ILE A 393 -18.19 24.10 -75.57
C ILE A 393 -16.88 23.32 -75.69
N ILE A 394 -16.75 22.46 -76.70
CA ILE A 394 -15.60 21.55 -76.87
C ILE A 394 -14.26 22.32 -77.02
N PRO A 395 -14.15 23.40 -77.82
CA PRO A 395 -12.89 24.14 -77.95
C PRO A 395 -12.43 24.82 -76.65
N LYS A 396 -13.37 25.29 -75.82
CA LYS A 396 -13.07 25.92 -74.52
C LYS A 396 -12.54 24.91 -73.49
N ILE A 397 -13.10 23.70 -73.48
CA ILE A 397 -12.63 22.62 -72.59
C ILE A 397 -11.21 22.18 -72.99
N ILE A 398 -10.93 22.03 -74.29
CA ILE A 398 -9.59 21.66 -74.78
C ILE A 398 -8.55 22.73 -74.40
N CYS A 399 -8.91 24.01 -74.50
CA CYS A 399 -8.03 25.12 -74.10
C CYS A 399 -7.74 25.12 -72.58
N MET A 400 -8.74 24.83 -71.75
CA MET A 400 -8.55 24.72 -70.30
C MET A 400 -7.64 23.55 -69.91
N CYS A 401 -7.77 22.40 -70.58
CA CYS A 401 -6.93 21.22 -70.30
C CYS A 401 -5.45 21.47 -70.60
N LYS A 402 -5.11 22.17 -71.70
CA LYS A 402 -3.72 22.55 -72.01
C LYS A 402 -3.10 23.54 -71.01
N LYS A 403 -3.90 24.48 -70.48
CA LYS A 403 -3.46 25.40 -69.40
C LYS A 403 -3.23 24.70 -68.07
N LEU A 404 -3.91 23.57 -67.81
CA LEU A 404 -3.70 22.79 -66.59
C LEU A 404 -2.44 21.91 -66.67
N GLN A 405 -2.13 21.35 -67.84
CA GLN A 405 -0.91 20.54 -68.03
C GLN A 405 0.37 21.37 -67.86
N THR A 406 0.43 22.56 -68.45
CA THR A 406 1.61 23.46 -68.36
C THR A 406 1.86 24.03 -66.95
N LYS A 407 0.82 24.17 -66.12
CA LYS A 407 0.97 24.55 -64.71
C LYS A 407 1.50 23.42 -63.83
N ASN A 408 1.25 22.17 -64.20
CA ASN A 408 1.66 21.02 -63.40
C ASN A 408 3.17 20.74 -63.53
N GLU A 409 3.74 20.91 -64.73
CA GLU A 409 5.17 20.70 -64.97
C GLU A 409 6.07 21.73 -64.27
N LYS A 410 5.67 23.02 -64.25
CA LYS A 410 6.40 24.06 -63.51
C LYS A 410 6.31 23.88 -61.99
N GLY A 411 5.21 23.32 -61.48
CA GLY A 411 5.01 23.02 -60.05
C GLY A 411 5.88 21.88 -59.54
N ILE A 412 6.16 20.88 -60.38
CA ILE A 412 6.99 19.72 -60.01
C ILE A 412 8.46 20.12 -59.83
N ASN A 413 8.99 20.96 -60.72
CA ASN A 413 10.42 21.31 -60.71
C ASN A 413 10.81 22.21 -59.51
N MET A 414 9.94 23.15 -59.11
CA MET A 414 10.16 23.95 -57.90
C MET A 414 10.11 23.14 -56.59
N ASN A 415 9.36 22.03 -56.57
CA ASN A 415 9.19 21.21 -55.37
C ASN A 415 10.43 20.34 -55.09
N VAL A 416 11.18 19.97 -56.14
CA VAL A 416 12.43 19.19 -56.02
C VAL A 416 13.51 20.06 -55.37
N GLN A 417 13.76 21.28 -55.86
CA GLN A 417 14.74 22.18 -55.27
C GLN A 417 14.41 22.57 -53.81
N ALA A 418 13.11 22.69 -53.48
CA ALA A 418 12.69 22.96 -52.10
C ALA A 418 12.92 21.76 -51.16
N ARG A 419 12.83 20.52 -51.66
CA ARG A 419 13.11 19.31 -50.88
C ARG A 419 14.60 19.18 -50.58
N ASP A 420 15.48 19.46 -51.54
CA ASP A 420 16.92 19.35 -51.35
C ASP A 420 17.44 20.39 -50.33
N LYS A 421 16.93 21.62 -50.39
CA LYS A 421 17.23 22.65 -49.37
C LYS A 421 16.74 22.26 -47.96
N ARG A 422 15.62 21.55 -47.85
CA ARG A 422 15.12 21.05 -46.55
C ARG A 422 15.96 19.88 -46.02
N LYS A 423 16.42 18.99 -46.91
CA LYS A 423 17.29 17.87 -46.54
C LYS A 423 18.62 18.35 -45.97
N LEU A 424 19.27 19.30 -46.64
CA LEU A 424 20.52 19.92 -46.16
C LEU A 424 20.35 20.63 -44.80
N LYS A 425 19.24 21.37 -44.60
CA LYS A 425 18.94 21.98 -43.29
C LYS A 425 18.72 20.95 -42.18
N HIS A 426 18.09 19.82 -42.50
CA HIS A 426 17.84 18.75 -41.54
C HIS A 426 19.15 18.04 -41.15
N GLU A 427 20.01 17.74 -42.11
CA GLU A 427 21.33 17.13 -41.85
C GLU A 427 22.23 18.03 -41.00
N ALA A 428 22.27 19.33 -41.29
CA ALA A 428 23.00 20.31 -40.46
C ALA A 428 22.45 20.38 -39.02
N SER A 429 21.14 20.22 -38.85
CA SER A 429 20.50 20.19 -37.52
C SER A 429 20.83 18.92 -36.74
N LEU A 430 20.91 17.77 -37.42
CA LEU A 430 21.32 16.50 -36.82
C LEU A 430 22.80 16.53 -36.38
N ALA A 431 23.68 17.12 -37.19
CA ALA A 431 25.10 17.28 -36.83
C ALA A 431 25.27 18.11 -35.54
N LYS A 432 24.57 19.25 -35.44
CA LYS A 432 24.57 20.09 -34.22
C LYS A 432 24.03 19.34 -32.99
N LEU A 433 23.02 18.50 -33.18
CA LEU A 433 22.42 17.71 -32.09
C LEU A 433 23.35 16.60 -31.62
N SER A 434 24.06 15.95 -32.54
CA SER A 434 25.10 14.95 -32.24
C SER A 434 26.24 15.57 -31.42
N GLU A 435 26.74 16.73 -31.83
CA GLU A 435 27.82 17.43 -31.11
C GLU A 435 27.39 17.85 -29.69
N LYS A 436 26.15 18.31 -29.54
CA LYS A 436 25.56 18.63 -28.22
C LYS A 436 25.44 17.40 -27.32
N HIS A 437 25.13 16.23 -27.89
CA HIS A 437 25.12 14.97 -27.14
C HIS A 437 26.52 14.55 -26.70
N LYS A 438 27.54 14.69 -27.56
CA LYS A 438 28.94 14.40 -27.21
C LYS A 438 29.40 15.27 -26.04
N LYS A 439 29.19 16.59 -26.10
CA LYS A 439 29.49 17.54 -25.01
C LYS A 439 28.79 17.18 -23.69
N ARG A 440 27.52 16.75 -23.74
CA ARG A 440 26.79 16.29 -22.55
C ARG A 440 27.36 15.00 -21.95
N LEU A 441 27.83 14.07 -22.79
CA LEU A 441 28.43 12.83 -22.33
C LEU A 441 29.75 13.10 -21.60
N ASP A 442 30.59 14.00 -22.13
CA ASP A 442 31.87 14.38 -21.52
C ASP A 442 31.67 15.03 -20.15
N ILE A 443 30.69 15.93 -20.01
CA ILE A 443 30.30 16.52 -18.71
C ILE A 443 29.87 15.44 -17.71
N HIS A 444 29.11 14.43 -18.17
CA HIS A 444 28.69 13.32 -17.31
C HIS A 444 29.86 12.44 -16.85
N ILE A 445 30.84 12.21 -17.72
CA ILE A 445 32.07 11.46 -17.40
C ILE A 445 32.88 12.22 -16.35
N GLN A 446 33.15 13.51 -16.56
CA GLN A 446 33.87 14.36 -15.60
C GLN A 446 33.18 14.42 -14.24
N ALA A 447 31.84 14.58 -14.22
CA ALA A 447 31.07 14.58 -12.98
C ALA A 447 31.14 13.23 -12.25
N ARG A 448 31.21 12.10 -12.98
CA ARG A 448 31.36 10.76 -12.41
C ARG A 448 32.73 10.57 -11.78
N GLU A 449 33.78 11.07 -12.41
CA GLU A 449 35.16 11.01 -11.88
C GLU A 449 35.32 11.88 -10.63
N ALA A 450 34.81 13.12 -10.65
CA ALA A 450 34.81 13.99 -9.47
C ALA A 450 34.09 13.34 -8.27
N ARG A 451 33.00 12.59 -8.51
CA ARG A 451 32.30 11.82 -7.45
C ARG A 451 33.12 10.65 -6.94
N ARG A 452 33.86 9.94 -7.81
CA ARG A 452 34.78 8.87 -7.39
C ARG A 452 35.90 9.43 -6.51
N GLU A 453 36.43 10.59 -6.86
CA GLU A 453 37.50 11.24 -6.10
C GLU A 453 37.03 11.70 -4.72
N ARG A 454 35.84 12.30 -4.62
CA ARG A 454 35.22 12.62 -3.31
C ARG A 454 35.02 11.37 -2.44
N ARG A 455 34.64 10.23 -3.04
CA ARG A 455 34.51 8.96 -2.31
C ARG A 455 35.86 8.43 -1.81
N ARG A 456 36.93 8.58 -2.59
CA ARG A 456 38.29 8.22 -2.15
C ARG A 456 38.72 9.08 -0.96
N LYS A 457 38.56 10.39 -1.04
CA LYS A 457 38.86 11.33 0.07
C LYS A 457 38.05 11.01 1.33
N HIS A 458 36.75 10.75 1.19
CA HIS A 458 35.90 10.36 2.33
C HIS A 458 36.27 8.98 2.90
N LYS A 459 36.69 8.03 2.06
CA LYS A 459 37.17 6.73 2.54
C LYS A 459 38.48 6.88 3.33
N ALA A 460 39.40 7.72 2.85
CA ALA A 460 40.64 8.04 3.56
C ALA A 460 40.37 8.71 4.92
N SER A 461 39.44 9.67 4.99
CA SER A 461 39.10 10.32 6.27
C SER A 461 38.47 9.35 7.28
N LEU A 462 37.68 8.38 6.83
CA LEU A 462 37.14 7.33 7.70
C LEU A 462 38.21 6.38 8.23
N VAL A 463 39.24 6.07 7.43
CA VAL A 463 40.39 5.27 7.88
C VAL A 463 41.15 6.01 8.99
N ASN A 464 41.46 7.29 8.77
CA ASN A 464 42.12 8.11 9.79
C ASN A 464 41.30 8.23 11.08
N LEU A 465 39.98 8.38 10.98
CA LEU A 465 39.10 8.41 12.16
C LEU A 465 39.06 7.07 12.90
N ALA A 466 39.08 5.95 12.18
CA ALA A 466 39.13 4.62 12.78
C ALA A 466 40.45 4.39 13.51
N GLU A 467 41.57 4.88 12.97
CA GLU A 467 42.88 4.83 13.58
C GLU A 467 42.97 5.71 14.83
N GLN A 468 42.43 6.92 14.80
CA GLN A 468 42.29 7.78 15.97
C GLN A 468 41.47 7.12 17.09
N ARG A 469 40.38 6.42 16.74
CA ARG A 469 39.58 5.67 17.72
C ARG A 469 40.34 4.50 18.34
N LYS A 470 41.21 3.83 17.58
CA LYS A 470 42.09 2.78 18.11
C LYS A 470 43.06 3.37 19.13
N GLN A 471 43.69 4.50 18.82
CA GLN A 471 44.60 5.19 19.74
C GLN A 471 43.87 5.63 21.03
N ASN A 472 42.67 6.19 20.91
CA ASN A 472 41.87 6.57 22.08
C ASN A 472 41.50 5.37 22.95
N LYS A 473 41.13 4.24 22.33
CA LYS A 473 40.80 3.01 23.07
C LYS A 473 42.01 2.44 23.82
N LEU A 474 43.19 2.52 23.23
CA LEU A 474 44.45 2.08 23.86
C LEU A 474 44.78 2.97 25.06
N MET A 475 44.60 4.29 24.92
CA MET A 475 44.74 5.25 26.03
C MET A 475 43.72 5.02 27.15
N GLU A 476 42.46 4.69 26.82
CA GLU A 476 41.44 4.34 27.81
C GLU A 476 41.80 3.06 28.57
N GLU A 477 42.31 2.03 27.89
CA GLU A 477 42.76 0.78 28.50
C GLU A 477 43.96 1.00 29.44
N GLU A 478 44.91 1.87 29.06
CA GLU A 478 46.01 2.29 29.94
C GLU A 478 45.50 3.03 31.18
N LEU A 479 44.53 3.93 31.03
CA LEU A 479 43.92 4.66 32.16
C LEU A 479 43.16 3.73 33.11
N TRP A 480 42.41 2.76 32.58
CA TRP A 480 41.71 1.76 33.39
C TRP A 480 42.66 0.83 34.13
N SER A 481 43.78 0.45 33.51
CA SER A 481 44.85 -0.33 34.14
C SER A 481 45.49 0.45 35.30
N ALA A 482 45.81 1.73 35.09
CA ALA A 482 46.37 2.59 36.14
C ALA A 482 45.40 2.79 37.32
N LEU A 483 44.11 3.01 37.05
CA LEU A 483 43.08 3.12 38.08
C LEU A 483 42.92 1.83 38.89
N SER A 484 43.00 0.67 38.22
CA SER A 484 42.90 -0.63 38.90
C SER A 484 44.08 -0.87 39.84
N LYS A 485 45.31 -0.50 39.45
CA LYS A 485 46.49 -0.56 40.32
C LYS A 485 46.33 0.32 41.57
N LEU A 486 45.86 1.57 41.39
CA LEU A 486 45.62 2.49 42.52
C LEU A 486 44.53 1.99 43.48
N LEU A 487 43.50 1.30 42.97
CA LEU A 487 42.46 0.70 43.81
C LEU A 487 43.02 -0.45 44.65
N GLU A 488 43.86 -1.31 44.08
CA GLU A 488 44.47 -2.42 44.81
C GLU A 488 45.48 -1.93 45.86
N GLU A 489 46.26 -0.89 45.55
CA GLU A 489 47.14 -0.22 46.53
C GLU A 489 46.36 0.35 47.72
N ASN A 490 45.21 0.99 47.48
CA ASN A 490 44.35 1.50 48.55
C ASN A 490 43.70 0.38 49.39
N LYS A 491 43.36 -0.75 48.76
CA LYS A 491 42.82 -1.92 49.46
C LYS A 491 43.84 -2.49 50.44
N HIS A 492 45.10 -2.64 50.03
CA HIS A 492 46.17 -3.08 50.93
C HIS A 492 46.43 -2.11 52.09
N LEU A 493 46.31 -0.80 51.86
CA LEU A 493 46.39 0.20 52.94
C LEU A 493 45.28 0.03 53.98
N MET A 494 44.05 -0.26 53.53
CA MET A 494 42.91 -0.50 54.42
C MET A 494 43.00 -1.83 55.18
N GLU A 495 43.57 -2.86 54.57
CA GLU A 495 43.82 -4.14 55.27
C GLU A 495 44.89 -3.97 56.36
N ARG A 496 45.92 -3.16 56.11
CA ARG A 496 46.96 -2.86 57.12
C ARG A 496 46.43 -2.06 58.32
N THR A 497 45.47 -1.15 58.12
CA THR A 497 44.86 -0.42 59.25
C THR A 497 43.90 -1.31 60.05
N SER A 498 43.20 -2.22 59.38
CA SER A 498 42.23 -3.14 60.02
C SER A 498 42.89 -4.16 60.97
N GLN A 499 44.16 -4.52 60.71
CA GLN A 499 44.91 -5.44 61.59
C GLN A 499 45.43 -4.78 62.89
N SER A 500 45.31 -3.46 63.03
CA SER A 500 45.77 -2.74 64.23
C SER A 500 44.71 -2.55 65.33
N GLU A 501 43.42 -2.83 65.05
CA GLU A 501 42.31 -2.54 65.99
C GLU A 501 41.76 -3.77 66.75
N THR A 502 42.23 -4.99 66.48
CA THR A 502 41.72 -6.21 67.16
C THR A 502 42.55 -6.62 68.38
N LYS A 503 42.69 -5.72 69.36
CA LYS A 503 43.07 -6.07 70.75
C LYS A 503 42.37 -5.16 71.74
N SER A 504 41.10 -5.43 72.05
CA SER A 504 40.56 -5.28 73.43
C SER A 504 39.06 -5.60 73.52
N THR A 505 38.73 -6.25 74.64
CA THR A 505 37.43 -6.28 75.34
C THR A 505 36.31 -7.18 74.81
N THR A 506 36.32 -8.39 75.38
CA THR A 506 35.18 -9.23 75.74
C THR A 506 34.29 -8.56 76.80
N THR A 507 32.96 -8.68 76.69
CA THR A 507 32.06 -9.35 77.69
C THR A 507 30.58 -8.97 77.54
N SER A 508 29.76 -10.00 77.75
CA SER A 508 28.46 -10.01 78.43
C SER A 508 27.19 -9.55 77.69
N THR A 509 26.51 -10.58 77.19
CA THR A 509 25.12 -10.71 76.78
C THR A 509 24.11 -10.41 77.89
N LYS A 510 23.01 -9.70 77.57
CA LYS A 510 21.67 -9.95 78.15
C LYS A 510 20.55 -9.37 77.28
N SER A 511 19.56 -10.23 77.05
CA SER A 511 18.36 -10.09 76.21
C SER A 511 17.30 -9.17 76.81
N PHE A 512 16.61 -8.34 76.01
CA PHE A 512 15.31 -7.78 76.39
C PHE A 512 14.34 -7.56 75.20
N LYS A 513 13.08 -7.94 75.44
CA LYS A 513 11.93 -8.00 74.51
C LYS A 513 11.36 -6.60 74.20
N PHE A 514 10.85 -6.41 72.97
CA PHE A 514 10.21 -5.18 72.50
C PHE A 514 8.68 -5.26 72.59
N THR A 515 8.04 -4.31 73.28
CA THR A 515 6.61 -3.96 73.11
C THR A 515 6.44 -2.47 72.79
N ARG A 516 5.39 -2.20 72.01
CA ARG A 516 4.93 -0.92 71.44
C ARG A 516 4.80 0.22 72.46
N GLY A 517 5.13 1.45 72.04
CA GLY A 517 4.76 2.68 72.76
C GLY A 517 4.90 3.96 71.92
N ARG A 518 3.98 4.90 72.11
CA ARG A 518 3.70 6.11 71.33
C ARG A 518 4.53 7.34 71.78
N ARG A 519 4.70 8.25 70.81
CA ARG A 519 4.68 9.75 70.86
C ARG A 519 5.77 10.55 71.63
N SER A 520 6.09 11.68 70.97
CA SER A 520 6.41 13.05 71.44
C SER A 520 7.81 13.44 71.94
N ARG A 521 8.41 14.36 71.16
CA ARG A 521 9.08 15.64 71.49
C ARG A 521 9.98 15.76 72.76
N GLY A 522 11.30 15.74 72.50
CA GLY A 522 12.39 16.62 73.04
C GLY A 522 12.78 16.51 74.54
N PRO A 523 13.92 17.11 74.99
CA PRO A 523 15.14 17.59 74.32
C PRO A 523 16.48 17.07 74.93
N VAL A 524 17.55 17.16 74.12
CA VAL A 524 18.98 17.44 74.41
C VAL A 524 19.60 17.01 75.76
N ALA A 525 20.61 16.11 75.71
CA ALA A 525 21.86 16.23 76.49
C ALA A 525 23.02 15.35 75.96
N ARG A 526 24.17 16.01 75.74
CA ARG A 526 25.60 15.61 75.78
C ARG A 526 26.15 14.52 74.82
N MET A 527 26.99 15.00 73.90
CA MET A 527 28.00 14.28 73.11
C MET A 527 29.29 13.99 73.93
N PRO A 528 30.06 12.94 73.60
CA PRO A 528 31.46 12.81 73.97
C PRO A 528 32.44 13.15 72.82
N ASN A 529 33.48 13.89 73.21
CA ASN A 529 34.85 14.04 72.73
C ASN A 529 35.27 13.84 71.26
N GLU A 530 36.01 14.85 70.81
CA GLU A 530 36.34 15.25 69.45
C GLU A 530 37.86 15.07 69.22
N LYS A 531 38.35 13.83 69.05
CA LYS A 531 39.75 13.58 68.66
C LYS A 531 39.95 12.56 67.52
N ASP A 532 38.95 11.75 67.15
CA ASP A 532 39.09 10.74 66.07
C ASP A 532 38.55 11.19 64.69
N VAL A 533 38.10 12.45 64.57
CA VAL A 533 37.48 12.97 63.34
C VAL A 533 38.51 13.65 62.41
N GLU A 534 39.68 14.02 62.91
CA GLU A 534 40.62 14.88 62.19
C GLU A 534 41.51 14.12 61.19
N THR A 535 41.90 12.88 61.51
CA THR A 535 42.67 12.00 60.61
C THR A 535 41.87 11.49 59.41
N LYS A 536 40.56 11.28 59.55
CA LYS A 536 39.65 10.91 58.44
C LYS A 536 39.33 12.08 57.50
N ARG A 537 39.51 13.34 57.94
CA ARG A 537 39.33 14.53 57.10
C ARG A 537 40.56 14.79 56.21
N ALA A 538 41.76 14.52 56.72
CA ALA A 538 43.00 14.69 55.97
C ALA A 538 43.11 13.72 54.76
N SER A 539 42.79 12.44 54.94
CA SER A 539 42.85 11.45 53.84
C SER A 539 41.84 11.75 52.72
N ASN A 540 40.63 12.21 53.08
CA ASN A 540 39.61 12.60 52.12
C ASN A 540 39.95 13.89 51.34
N ALA A 541 40.71 14.81 51.93
CA ALA A 541 41.20 16.00 51.24
C ALA A 541 42.24 15.65 50.16
N THR A 542 43.14 14.71 50.45
CA THR A 542 44.15 14.21 49.51
C THR A 542 43.52 13.49 48.32
N ILE A 543 42.50 12.66 48.55
CA ILE A 543 41.74 11.99 47.48
C ILE A 543 41.03 13.02 46.59
N ARG A 544 40.38 14.03 47.18
CA ARG A 544 39.71 15.11 46.40
C ARG A 544 40.69 15.93 45.57
N SER A 545 41.89 16.19 46.08
CA SER A 545 42.97 16.87 45.36
C SER A 545 43.45 16.06 44.15
N ALA A 546 43.68 14.75 44.32
CA ALA A 546 44.07 13.85 43.24
C ALA A 546 43.00 13.75 42.13
N VAL A 547 41.73 13.60 42.51
CA VAL A 547 40.59 13.56 41.56
C VAL A 547 40.46 14.89 40.80
N LYS A 548 40.68 16.03 41.46
CA LYS A 548 40.64 17.35 40.83
C LYS A 548 41.79 17.53 39.82
N LYS A 549 43.00 17.04 40.10
CA LYS A 549 44.13 17.06 39.15
C LYS A 549 43.85 16.22 37.90
N VAL A 550 43.26 15.03 38.04
CA VAL A 550 42.86 14.17 36.90
C VAL A 550 41.75 14.84 36.06
N ARG A 551 40.80 15.50 36.71
CA ARG A 551 39.72 16.22 36.00
C ARG A 551 40.24 17.42 35.19
N ILE A 552 41.23 18.14 35.71
CA ILE A 552 41.84 19.29 35.02
C ILE A 552 42.72 18.84 33.84
N SER A 553 43.43 17.71 33.95
CA SER A 553 44.26 17.19 32.85
C SER A 553 43.42 16.66 31.68
N LEU A 554 42.27 16.03 31.96
CA LEU A 554 41.31 15.59 30.94
C LEU A 554 40.61 16.76 30.24
N GLY A 555 40.31 17.85 30.96
CA GLY A 555 39.68 19.03 30.39
C GLY A 555 40.55 19.80 29.39
N LYS A 556 41.88 19.77 29.58
CA LYS A 556 42.84 20.50 28.70
C LYS A 556 43.21 19.76 27.41
N ARG A 557 42.93 18.45 27.28
CA ARG A 557 43.28 17.66 26.08
C ARG A 557 42.15 17.48 25.06
N LEU A 558 40.92 17.91 25.39
CA LEU A 558 39.75 17.80 24.50
C LEU A 558 39.37 19.12 23.80
N SER A 559 40.16 20.19 23.94
CA SER A 559 39.97 21.41 23.16
C SER A 559 40.67 21.29 21.80
N SER A 560 39.94 20.85 20.78
CA SER A 560 40.35 21.00 19.39
C SER A 560 40.40 22.49 18.98
N PRO A 561 41.28 22.89 18.05
CA PRO A 561 41.49 24.29 17.69
C PRO A 561 40.33 24.80 16.84
N SER A 562 39.71 25.90 17.29
CA SER A 562 38.75 26.69 16.53
C SER A 562 39.47 27.41 15.39
N ILE A 563 38.97 27.21 14.17
CA ILE A 563 39.39 27.94 12.97
C ILE A 563 38.69 29.30 12.99
N ASP A 564 39.47 30.36 13.12
CA ASP A 564 39.03 31.75 12.97
C ASP A 564 38.75 32.06 11.49
N ILE A 565 37.54 32.54 11.20
CA ILE A 565 37.24 33.25 9.95
C ILE A 565 36.57 34.58 10.29
N LEU A 566 37.32 35.63 9.98
CA LEU A 566 37.00 37.05 9.99
C LEU A 566 35.58 37.34 9.46
N SER A 567 34.82 38.11 10.24
CA SER A 567 33.58 38.76 9.80
C SER A 567 33.78 40.28 9.85
N SER A 568 34.02 40.88 8.69
CA SER A 568 34.03 42.34 8.49
C SER A 568 32.59 42.86 8.49
N GLY A 569 32.42 44.07 9.04
CA GLY A 569 31.11 44.60 9.43
C GLY A 569 30.22 45.13 8.30
N ARG A 570 29.03 45.58 8.71
CA ARG A 570 28.46 46.86 8.28
C ARG A 570 27.35 47.31 9.25
N GLN A 571 27.51 48.57 9.64
CA GLN A 571 26.64 49.40 10.48
C GLN A 571 25.35 49.77 9.74
N SER A 572 24.30 50.13 10.51
CA SER A 572 23.33 51.21 10.25
C SER A 572 21.92 50.83 10.73
N ALA A 573 21.08 51.64 11.35
CA ALA A 573 21.18 52.85 12.17
C ALA A 573 19.74 53.16 12.65
N ARG A 574 19.63 53.84 13.80
CA ARG A 574 18.46 54.61 14.32
C ARG A 574 17.27 53.80 14.86
N LYS A 575 16.57 54.20 15.92
CA LYS A 575 16.73 55.10 17.11
C LYS A 575 15.48 54.79 17.99
N PRO A 576 15.47 55.19 19.27
CA PRO A 576 14.56 54.68 20.30
C PRO A 576 13.33 55.58 20.54
N CYS A 577 12.30 55.03 21.20
CA CYS A 577 11.34 55.84 21.95
C CYS A 577 10.78 55.08 23.16
N MET A 578 10.89 55.76 24.29
CA MET A 578 10.26 55.50 25.58
C MET A 578 8.75 55.73 25.50
N SER A 579 7.96 55.00 26.28
CA SER A 579 7.13 55.59 27.34
C SER A 579 6.30 54.56 28.10
N THR A 580 6.24 54.83 29.40
CA THR A 580 5.40 54.29 30.47
C THR A 580 3.93 54.73 30.35
N GLY A 581 3.01 53.90 30.86
CA GLY A 581 1.61 54.25 31.16
C GLY A 581 0.73 53.00 31.26
N GLN A 582 0.59 52.41 32.45
CA GLN A 582 -0.52 52.59 33.41
C GLN A 582 -1.88 51.99 33.01
N LEU A 583 -2.41 51.20 33.96
CA LEU A 583 -3.82 50.98 34.32
C LEU A 583 -4.75 50.32 33.31
N LEU A 584 -5.12 49.06 33.60
CA LEU A 584 -6.50 48.63 33.91
C LEU A 584 -6.52 47.10 34.12
N GLN A 585 -6.73 46.65 35.35
CA GLN A 585 -7.13 45.27 35.64
C GLN A 585 -8.66 45.18 35.72
N PRO A 586 -9.32 44.16 35.13
CA PRO A 586 -10.69 43.83 35.48
C PRO A 586 -10.73 42.79 36.61
N LYS A 587 -11.55 43.12 37.61
CA LYS A 587 -12.04 42.28 38.71
C LYS A 587 -12.42 40.86 38.24
N ILE A 588 -11.86 39.84 38.89
CA ILE A 588 -12.40 38.48 38.91
C ILE A 588 -12.65 38.10 40.37
N GLU A 589 -13.78 38.53 40.91
CA GLU A 589 -14.40 37.94 42.10
C GLU A 589 -15.65 37.17 41.66
N ARG A 590 -15.67 35.87 41.97
CA ARG A 590 -16.81 34.91 42.03
C ARG A 590 -16.42 33.54 41.46
N LYS A 591 -15.63 32.73 42.19
CA LYS A 591 -15.55 31.26 41.99
C LYS A 591 -15.15 30.44 43.24
N ARG A 592 -15.30 30.95 44.47
CA ARG A 592 -14.94 30.16 45.68
C ARG A 592 -16.07 29.27 46.23
N ASN A 593 -17.33 29.45 45.82
CA ASN A 593 -18.46 28.70 46.42
C ASN A 593 -18.86 27.38 45.72
N GLU A 594 -18.38 27.09 44.50
CA GLU A 594 -18.72 25.83 43.81
C GLU A 594 -17.87 24.63 44.27
N SER A 595 -16.68 24.87 44.83
CA SER A 595 -15.77 23.80 45.25
C SER A 595 -16.15 23.12 46.57
N LEU A 596 -16.96 23.78 47.40
CA LEU A 596 -17.47 23.25 48.67
C LEU A 596 -18.65 22.27 48.45
N GLN A 597 -19.55 22.55 47.51
CA GLN A 597 -20.72 21.70 47.26
C GLN A 597 -20.37 20.32 46.66
N LEU A 598 -19.27 20.21 45.89
CA LEU A 598 -18.86 18.94 45.29
C LEU A 598 -18.26 17.95 46.30
N ARG A 599 -17.59 18.44 47.36
CA ARG A 599 -17.03 17.55 48.40
C ARG A 599 -18.12 16.92 49.25
N ASP A 600 -19.17 17.65 49.56
CA ASP A 600 -20.29 17.16 50.36
C ASP A 600 -21.12 16.13 49.56
N MET A 601 -21.30 16.36 48.26
CA MET A 601 -21.97 15.41 47.36
C MET A 601 -21.23 14.07 47.21
N GLU A 602 -19.89 14.08 47.20
CA GLU A 602 -19.07 12.85 47.11
C GLU A 602 -19.19 12.00 48.39
N VAL A 603 -19.24 12.65 49.56
CA VAL A 603 -19.44 11.98 50.86
C VAL A 603 -20.84 11.41 50.97
N VAL A 604 -21.86 12.15 50.52
CA VAL A 604 -23.25 11.68 50.43
C VAL A 604 -23.36 10.47 49.51
N ARG A 605 -22.73 10.52 48.33
CA ARG A 605 -22.69 9.41 47.36
C ARG A 605 -22.02 8.16 47.94
N LYS A 606 -20.89 8.30 48.64
CA LYS A 606 -20.20 7.16 49.30
C LYS A 606 -21.05 6.54 50.42
N LYS A 607 -21.71 7.35 51.25
CA LYS A 607 -22.65 6.84 52.28
C LYS A 607 -23.83 6.14 51.63
N MET A 608 -24.43 6.70 50.59
CA MET A 608 -25.55 6.08 49.86
C MET A 608 -25.16 4.75 49.19
N CYS A 609 -24.03 4.67 48.50
CA CYS A 609 -23.56 3.41 47.91
C CYS A 609 -23.28 2.33 48.97
N LYS A 610 -22.80 2.72 50.16
CA LYS A 610 -22.62 1.79 51.28
C LYS A 610 -23.97 1.27 51.78
N SER A 611 -24.97 2.14 51.94
CA SER A 611 -26.32 1.78 52.36
C SER A 611 -27.02 0.82 51.39
N VAL A 612 -26.84 1.02 50.06
CA VAL A 612 -27.35 0.11 49.02
C VAL A 612 -26.67 -1.25 49.10
N LYS A 613 -25.33 -1.30 49.23
CA LYS A 613 -24.58 -2.56 49.37
C LYS A 613 -24.94 -3.33 50.64
N THR A 614 -25.31 -2.63 51.71
CA THR A 614 -25.72 -3.24 52.98
C THR A 614 -27.23 -3.57 53.04
N GLY A 615 -27.99 -3.34 51.97
CA GLY A 615 -29.44 -3.59 51.94
C GLY A 615 -30.27 -2.66 52.85
N ARG A 616 -29.70 -1.54 53.30
CA ARG A 616 -30.33 -0.57 54.22
C ARG A 616 -30.96 0.63 53.50
N ALA A 617 -30.94 0.66 52.17
CA ALA A 617 -31.55 1.73 51.39
C ALA A 617 -33.05 1.46 51.22
N SER A 618 -33.88 2.48 51.48
CA SER A 618 -35.33 2.36 51.30
C SER A 618 -35.69 2.18 49.81
N PRO A 619 -36.77 1.45 49.48
CA PRO A 619 -37.23 1.27 48.09
C PRO A 619 -37.42 2.59 47.35
N SER A 620 -37.94 3.64 48.00
CA SER A 620 -38.05 4.98 47.39
C SER A 620 -36.71 5.58 47.00
N LEU A 621 -35.64 5.37 47.80
CA LEU A 621 -34.29 5.83 47.48
C LEU A 621 -33.72 5.07 46.26
N ILE A 622 -33.99 3.77 46.16
CA ILE A 622 -33.58 2.92 45.04
C ILE A 622 -34.31 3.34 43.75
N THR A 623 -35.60 3.64 43.83
CA THR A 623 -36.41 4.14 42.70
C THR A 623 -35.97 5.53 42.26
N MET A 624 -35.60 6.41 43.19
CA MET A 624 -35.06 7.74 42.89
C MET A 624 -33.69 7.67 42.19
N MET A 625 -32.86 6.69 42.55
CA MET A 625 -31.59 6.40 41.85
C MET A 625 -31.77 5.71 40.49
N SER A 626 -32.93 5.09 40.25
CA SER A 626 -33.26 4.40 38.99
C SER A 626 -33.94 5.31 37.95
N ARG A 627 -34.25 6.57 38.30
CA ARG A 627 -34.76 7.55 37.33
C ARG A 627 -33.65 7.93 36.35
N LYS A 628 -33.95 7.76 35.07
CA LYS A 628 -33.02 7.78 33.92
C LYS A 628 -32.36 9.14 33.65
N ASP A 629 -32.79 10.20 34.33
CA ASP A 629 -32.44 11.58 33.97
C ASP A 629 -31.11 12.07 34.59
N MET A 630 -30.46 11.25 35.43
CA MET A 630 -29.10 11.48 35.96
C MET A 630 -28.03 10.59 35.30
N GLY A 631 -28.40 9.79 34.28
CA GLY A 631 -27.55 8.76 33.68
C GLY A 631 -26.40 9.26 32.81
N ASP A 632 -26.54 10.44 32.19
CA ASP A 632 -25.56 10.91 31.19
C ASP A 632 -24.27 11.49 31.81
N VAL A 633 -24.30 11.95 33.06
CA VAL A 633 -23.11 12.54 33.71
C VAL A 633 -22.11 11.46 34.17
N ALA A 634 -22.56 10.24 34.43
CA ALA A 634 -21.67 9.15 34.86
C ALA A 634 -20.89 8.56 33.68
N HIS A 635 -21.51 8.42 32.50
CA HIS A 635 -20.87 7.81 31.33
C HIS A 635 -19.80 8.68 30.68
N THR A 636 -19.89 10.02 30.78
CA THR A 636 -18.86 10.93 30.25
C THR A 636 -17.54 10.85 31.00
N SER A 637 -17.58 10.54 32.31
CA SER A 637 -16.38 10.42 33.14
C SER A 637 -15.49 9.21 32.79
N ASN A 638 -16.10 8.11 32.33
CA ASN A 638 -15.38 6.89 31.95
C ASN A 638 -14.62 7.08 30.62
N TYR A 639 -15.23 7.80 29.67
CA TYR A 639 -14.57 8.09 28.39
C TYR A 639 -13.29 8.92 28.57
N LYS A 640 -13.35 9.97 29.39
CA LYS A 640 -12.18 10.83 29.64
C LYS A 640 -11.02 10.05 30.26
N THR A 641 -11.31 9.19 31.24
CA THR A 641 -10.29 8.35 31.89
C THR A 641 -9.72 7.32 30.92
N GLN A 642 -10.53 6.73 30.05
CA GLN A 642 -10.08 5.82 29.00
C GLN A 642 -9.15 6.52 27.99
N VAL A 643 -9.50 7.71 27.51
CA VAL A 643 -8.65 8.49 26.60
C VAL A 643 -7.32 8.86 27.24
N ILE A 644 -7.33 9.31 28.51
CA ILE A 644 -6.11 9.62 29.25
C ILE A 644 -5.24 8.36 29.43
N SER A 645 -5.86 7.21 29.73
CA SER A 645 -5.15 5.92 29.83
C SER A 645 -4.51 5.52 28.50
N ASN A 646 -5.21 5.68 27.38
CA ASN A 646 -4.67 5.41 26.04
C ASN A 646 -3.47 6.32 25.72
N ILE A 647 -3.57 7.62 26.04
CA ILE A 647 -2.46 8.58 25.88
C ILE A 647 -1.26 8.17 26.73
N LEU A 648 -1.47 7.82 28.01
CA LEU A 648 -0.41 7.35 28.89
C LEU A 648 0.28 6.08 28.35
N ASN A 649 -0.50 5.14 27.82
CA ASN A 649 0.05 3.92 27.23
C ASN A 649 0.83 4.19 25.94
N ALA A 650 0.42 5.16 25.14
CA ALA A 650 1.17 5.59 23.95
C ALA A 650 2.46 6.35 24.33
N ILE A 651 2.44 7.15 25.40
CA ILE A 651 3.65 7.78 25.95
C ILE A 651 4.63 6.72 26.47
N LYS A 652 4.15 5.72 27.21
CA LYS A 652 4.98 4.59 27.69
C LYS A 652 5.66 3.84 26.55
N ARG A 653 4.99 3.72 25.39
CA ARG A 653 5.54 3.13 24.17
C ARG A 653 6.50 4.04 23.41
N GLY A 654 6.67 5.30 23.84
CA GLY A 654 7.46 6.32 23.16
C GLY A 654 6.86 6.79 21.84
N SER A 655 5.60 6.44 21.54
CA SER A 655 4.94 6.83 20.29
C SER A 655 4.37 8.24 20.34
N ILE A 656 4.23 8.84 21.52
CA ILE A 656 3.72 10.21 21.72
C ILE A 656 4.61 10.96 22.71
N SER A 657 4.79 12.26 22.47
CA SER A 657 5.52 13.13 23.39
C SER A 657 4.73 13.33 24.71
N PRO A 658 5.38 13.25 25.89
CA PRO A 658 4.74 13.53 27.18
C PRO A 658 4.06 14.89 27.25
N ALA A 659 4.54 15.88 26.47
CA ALA A 659 3.96 17.22 26.39
C ALA A 659 2.46 17.21 26.03
N ILE A 660 2.02 16.24 25.21
CA ILE A 660 0.63 16.12 24.78
C ILE A 660 -0.29 15.81 25.97
N LEU A 661 0.17 15.01 26.93
CA LEU A 661 -0.65 14.72 28.11
C LEU A 661 -0.97 16.00 28.88
N TYR A 662 0.01 16.89 29.04
CA TYR A 662 -0.20 18.17 29.72
C TYR A 662 -1.17 19.07 28.95
N ASP A 663 -1.04 19.16 27.63
CA ASP A 663 -1.98 19.91 26.78
C ASP A 663 -3.40 19.34 26.87
N VAL A 664 -3.55 18.02 26.91
CA VAL A 664 -4.86 17.36 27.05
C VAL A 664 -5.45 17.57 28.44
N LEU A 665 -4.67 17.39 29.51
CA LEU A 665 -5.14 17.61 30.89
C LEU A 665 -5.55 19.06 31.14
N TYR A 666 -4.85 20.02 30.53
CA TYR A 666 -5.16 21.44 30.64
C TYR A 666 -6.44 21.83 29.89
N ASN A 667 -6.64 21.29 28.68
CA ASN A 667 -7.75 21.71 27.82
C ASN A 667 -9.03 20.89 28.03
N VAL A 668 -8.93 19.63 28.44
CA VAL A 668 -10.09 18.73 28.60
C VAL A 668 -10.78 18.96 29.95
N LYS A 669 -11.99 19.52 29.90
CA LYS A 669 -12.84 19.78 31.07
C LYS A 669 -13.71 18.56 31.41
N PRO A 670 -14.13 18.38 32.67
CA PRO A 670 -15.05 17.31 33.04
C PRO A 670 -16.41 17.37 32.33
N SER A 671 -16.82 18.57 31.91
CA SER A 671 -18.07 18.81 31.18
C SER A 671 -17.98 18.56 29.67
N ASP A 672 -16.80 18.24 29.15
CA ASP A 672 -16.63 18.06 27.71
C ASP A 672 -17.34 16.80 27.22
N THR A 673 -18.02 16.91 26.09
CA THR A 673 -18.59 15.76 25.40
C THR A 673 -17.49 14.91 24.75
N LYS A 674 -17.79 13.66 24.41
CA LYS A 674 -16.84 12.75 23.75
C LYS A 674 -16.18 13.37 22.51
N SER A 675 -16.96 14.02 21.64
CA SER A 675 -16.42 14.69 20.44
C SER A 675 -15.48 15.85 20.79
N GLN A 676 -15.80 16.64 21.80
CA GLN A 676 -14.95 17.73 22.28
C GLN A 676 -13.64 17.21 22.88
N VAL A 677 -13.68 16.10 23.62
CA VAL A 677 -12.47 15.43 24.14
C VAL A 677 -11.58 14.98 22.98
N ILE A 678 -12.15 14.29 21.99
CA ILE A 678 -11.41 13.83 20.79
C ILE A 678 -10.78 15.03 20.05
N GLU A 679 -11.55 16.09 19.83
CA GLU A 679 -11.08 17.30 19.14
C GLU A 679 -9.93 17.96 19.90
N LYS A 680 -10.04 18.10 21.22
CA LYS A 680 -8.97 18.67 22.07
C LYS A 680 -7.71 17.79 22.08
N VAL A 681 -7.87 16.47 22.06
CA VAL A 681 -6.75 15.54 21.95
C VAL A 681 -6.07 15.66 20.58
N LEU A 682 -6.84 15.70 19.49
CA LEU A 682 -6.30 15.88 18.14
C LEU A 682 -5.59 17.23 18.00
N ASN A 683 -6.13 18.30 18.58
CA ASN A 683 -5.49 19.61 18.60
C ASN A 683 -4.18 19.61 19.41
N ALA A 684 -4.13 18.93 20.56
CA ALA A 684 -2.90 18.74 21.33
C ALA A 684 -1.85 17.94 20.54
N ILE A 685 -2.28 16.90 19.80
CA ILE A 685 -1.40 16.12 18.93
C ILE A 685 -0.85 16.98 17.78
N ALA A 686 -1.70 17.75 17.10
CA ALA A 686 -1.32 18.61 15.97
C ALA A 686 -0.27 19.67 16.36
N LYS A 687 -0.29 20.16 17.60
CA LYS A 687 0.72 21.10 18.12
C LYS A 687 2.12 20.51 18.22
N ARG A 688 2.26 19.18 18.30
CA ARG A 688 3.53 18.51 18.62
C ARG A 688 3.97 17.47 17.60
N HIS A 689 3.04 16.93 16.80
CA HIS A 689 3.30 15.91 15.79
C HIS A 689 2.67 16.28 14.46
N VAL A 690 3.23 15.72 13.39
CA VAL A 690 2.73 15.85 12.03
C VAL A 690 1.88 14.63 11.71
N THR A 691 0.66 14.84 11.22
CA THR A 691 -0.17 13.74 10.71
C THR A 691 0.25 13.32 9.30
N PRO A 692 0.04 12.06 8.88
CA PRO A 692 0.39 11.60 7.53
C PRO A 692 -0.23 12.46 6.43
N THR A 693 -1.48 12.89 6.60
CA THR A 693 -2.18 13.77 5.68
C THR A 693 -1.49 15.13 5.56
N ASN A 694 -1.14 15.77 6.68
CA ASN A 694 -0.47 17.07 6.67
C ASN A 694 0.93 16.97 6.05
N MET A 695 1.69 15.91 6.35
CA MET A 695 2.98 15.65 5.71
C MET A 695 2.82 15.55 4.19
N GLN A 696 1.84 14.80 3.70
CA GLN A 696 1.63 14.61 2.27
C GLN A 696 1.23 15.91 1.57
N THR A 697 0.35 16.72 2.15
CA THR A 697 -0.02 18.04 1.62
C THR A 697 1.22 18.92 1.48
N VAL A 698 2.03 19.03 2.54
CA VAL A 698 3.21 19.90 2.56
C VAL A 698 4.26 19.42 1.57
N MET A 699 4.53 18.11 1.50
CA MET A 699 5.47 17.58 0.53
C MET A 699 5.03 17.83 -0.91
N THR A 700 3.73 17.77 -1.21
CA THR A 700 3.19 18.03 -2.55
C THR A 700 3.44 19.47 -2.99
N GLU A 701 3.21 20.44 -2.10
CA GLU A 701 3.50 21.85 -2.35
C GLU A 701 5.02 22.10 -2.50
N VAL A 702 5.82 21.50 -1.61
CA VAL A 702 7.29 21.57 -1.65
C VAL A 702 7.87 21.01 -2.95
N TYR A 703 7.31 19.92 -3.49
CA TYR A 703 7.76 19.36 -4.78
C TYR A 703 7.43 20.27 -5.97
N GLY A 704 6.46 21.18 -5.85
CA GLY A 704 6.10 22.12 -6.91
C GLY A 704 7.06 23.31 -7.05
N CYS A 705 7.97 23.52 -6.08
CA CYS A 705 8.83 24.69 -6.02
C CYS A 705 10.22 24.43 -6.61
N ASP A 706 10.74 25.37 -7.41
CA ASP A 706 12.03 25.21 -8.10
C ASP A 706 13.24 25.79 -7.36
N SER A 707 13.03 26.75 -6.45
CA SER A 707 14.09 27.45 -5.71
C SER A 707 13.90 27.41 -4.19
N LYS A 708 14.99 27.65 -3.45
CA LYS A 708 15.06 27.48 -1.99
C LYS A 708 14.00 28.28 -1.21
N THR A 709 13.85 29.56 -1.51
CA THR A 709 12.91 30.45 -0.82
C THR A 709 11.46 29.99 -1.03
N PRO A 710 10.99 29.73 -2.28
CA PRO A 710 9.72 29.07 -2.55
C PRO A 710 9.55 27.70 -1.88
N ILE A 711 10.61 26.90 -1.74
CA ILE A 711 10.51 25.58 -1.07
C ILE A 711 10.20 25.71 0.42
N LEU A 712 10.76 26.72 1.11
CA LEU A 712 10.54 26.91 2.54
C LEU A 712 9.20 27.60 2.86
N ASN A 713 8.61 28.33 1.91
CA ASN A 713 7.35 29.04 2.13
C ASN A 713 6.16 28.11 2.45
N PRO A 714 5.90 27.01 1.71
CA PRO A 714 4.87 26.03 2.06
C PRO A 714 5.05 25.45 3.47
N VAL A 715 6.29 25.23 3.90
CA VAL A 715 6.58 24.74 5.27
C VAL A 715 6.24 25.81 6.30
N ARG A 716 6.63 27.07 6.07
CA ARG A 716 6.27 28.21 6.94
C ARG A 716 4.77 28.44 7.00
N ASP A 717 4.07 28.34 5.87
CA ASP A 717 2.62 28.53 5.79
C ASP A 717 1.87 27.38 6.46
N ALA A 718 2.36 26.16 6.35
CA ALA A 718 1.81 25.02 7.08
C ALA A 718 1.98 25.15 8.60
N VAL A 719 3.07 25.79 9.07
CA VAL A 719 3.27 26.10 10.49
C VAL A 719 2.32 27.20 10.95
N LYS A 720 2.15 28.27 10.17
CA LYS A 720 1.16 29.32 10.45
C LYS A 720 -0.27 28.78 10.52
N LYS A 721 -0.58 27.74 9.72
CA LYS A 721 -1.87 27.03 9.72
C LYS A 721 -1.96 25.92 10.77
N GLU A 722 -0.99 25.82 11.69
CA GLU A 722 -0.89 24.78 12.73
C GLU A 722 -0.93 23.33 12.20
N LYS A 723 -0.59 23.12 10.92
CA LYS A 723 -0.53 21.78 10.31
C LYS A 723 0.79 21.06 10.61
N ILE A 724 1.85 21.84 10.88
CA ILE A 724 3.18 21.37 11.25
C ILE A 724 3.59 22.07 12.56
N PRO A 725 4.13 21.34 13.55
CA PRO A 725 4.70 21.95 14.76
C PRO A 725 5.85 22.92 14.46
N VAL A 726 5.91 24.03 15.20
CA VAL A 726 6.99 25.03 15.06
C VAL A 726 8.38 24.42 15.23
N ASP A 727 8.52 23.42 16.09
CA ASP A 727 9.79 22.72 16.33
C ASP A 727 10.32 22.00 15.07
N VAL A 728 9.43 21.51 14.21
CA VAL A 728 9.80 20.89 12.94
C VAL A 728 10.33 21.94 11.97
N LEU A 729 9.72 23.14 11.93
CA LEU A 729 10.24 24.24 11.12
C LEU A 729 11.63 24.66 11.58
N ARG A 730 11.86 24.77 12.90
CA ARG A 730 13.19 25.06 13.45
C ARG A 730 14.19 24.01 13.00
N GLN A 731 13.87 22.72 13.15
CA GLN A 731 14.74 21.64 12.68
C GLN A 731 15.03 21.70 11.17
N VAL A 732 14.04 22.07 10.36
CA VAL A 732 14.23 22.26 8.91
C VAL A 732 15.19 23.42 8.66
N LEU A 733 14.96 24.57 9.26
CA LEU A 733 15.78 25.78 9.06
C LEU A 733 17.22 25.57 9.53
N ASP A 734 17.43 24.94 10.69
CA ASP A 734 18.75 24.62 11.23
C ASP A 734 19.50 23.60 10.35
N SER A 735 18.74 22.71 9.70
CA SER A 735 19.35 21.71 8.83
C SER A 735 19.71 22.26 7.45
N VAL A 736 19.05 23.28 6.94
CA VAL A 736 19.17 23.71 5.53
C VAL A 736 20.25 24.78 5.36
N GLU A 737 21.31 24.45 4.64
CA GLU A 737 22.42 25.39 4.39
C GLU A 737 22.10 26.39 3.27
N PRO A 738 22.71 27.59 3.24
CA PRO A 738 22.51 28.63 2.22
C PRO A 738 22.58 28.11 0.78
N ASN A 739 23.58 27.27 0.48
CA ASN A 739 23.97 26.89 -0.87
C ASN A 739 23.54 25.47 -1.26
N GLU A 740 22.53 24.91 -0.59
CA GLU A 740 22.05 23.56 -0.89
C GLU A 740 21.14 23.47 -2.10
N ASP A 741 21.38 22.44 -2.92
CA ASP A 741 20.50 22.10 -4.03
C ASP A 741 19.09 21.73 -3.54
N ARG A 742 18.08 22.04 -4.36
CA ARG A 742 16.67 21.68 -4.12
C ARG A 742 16.47 20.27 -3.59
N CYS A 743 17.09 19.27 -4.21
CA CYS A 743 16.91 17.87 -3.81
C CYS A 743 17.34 17.60 -2.37
N LYS A 744 18.41 18.27 -1.89
CA LYS A 744 18.91 18.14 -0.52
C LYS A 744 17.97 18.83 0.46
N ILE A 745 17.48 20.03 0.11
CA ILE A 745 16.52 20.77 0.93
C ILE A 745 15.24 19.95 1.10
N VAL A 746 14.67 19.43 0.01
CA VAL A 746 13.46 18.59 0.06
C VAL A 746 13.70 17.31 0.87
N ALA A 747 14.88 16.69 0.76
CA ALA A 747 15.23 15.52 1.56
C ALA A 747 15.34 15.85 3.07
N LYS A 748 15.90 17.01 3.43
CA LYS A 748 15.99 17.48 4.82
C LYS A 748 14.61 17.82 5.39
N ILE A 749 13.76 18.50 4.61
CA ILE A 749 12.34 18.74 4.96
C ILE A 749 11.63 17.42 5.23
N ARG A 750 11.71 16.47 4.29
CA ARG A 750 11.10 15.16 4.43
C ARG A 750 11.58 14.44 5.68
N LYS A 751 12.90 14.44 5.94
CA LYS A 751 13.49 13.80 7.11
C LYS A 751 13.02 14.43 8.42
N ALA A 752 12.89 15.75 8.48
CA ALA A 752 12.35 16.45 9.64
C ALA A 752 10.87 16.08 9.88
N LEU A 753 10.05 16.07 8.82
CA LEU A 753 8.65 15.68 8.90
C LEU A 753 8.48 14.22 9.34
N GLU A 754 9.26 13.29 8.78
CA GLU A 754 9.22 11.86 9.13
C GLU A 754 9.59 11.61 10.60
N LYS A 755 10.50 12.40 11.18
CA LYS A 755 10.84 12.29 12.61
C LYS A 755 9.69 12.69 13.54
N SER A 756 8.85 13.63 13.08
CA SER A 756 7.67 14.12 13.81
C SER A 756 6.38 13.42 13.39
N LEU A 757 6.45 12.39 12.54
CA LEU A 757 5.29 11.75 11.96
C LEU A 757 4.63 10.82 12.98
N LEU A 758 3.36 11.09 13.30
CA LEU A 758 2.56 10.16 14.08
C LEU A 758 2.00 9.06 13.18
N SER A 759 2.17 7.79 13.58
CA SER A 759 1.56 6.67 12.88
C SER A 759 0.04 6.74 12.97
N GLN A 760 -0.66 6.47 11.85
CA GLN A 760 -2.14 6.46 11.82
C GLN A 760 -2.72 5.48 12.84
N ASN A 761 -2.08 4.32 13.04
CA ASN A 761 -2.52 3.33 14.02
C ASN A 761 -2.50 3.88 15.46
N VAL A 762 -1.58 4.80 15.76
CA VAL A 762 -1.51 5.45 17.08
C VAL A 762 -2.67 6.42 17.22
N ILE A 763 -3.01 7.19 16.18
CA ILE A 763 -4.19 8.05 16.19
C ILE A 763 -5.45 7.21 16.42
N ASP A 764 -5.60 6.13 15.67
CA ASP A 764 -6.77 5.26 15.78
C ASP A 764 -6.83 4.63 17.18
N GLU A 765 -5.72 4.16 17.75
CA GLU A 765 -5.68 3.61 19.10
C GLU A 765 -6.02 4.63 20.20
N LEU A 766 -5.66 5.90 20.02
CA LEU A 766 -6.05 6.96 20.96
C LEU A 766 -7.54 7.27 20.90
N LEU A 767 -8.13 7.16 19.71
CA LEU A 767 -9.52 7.55 19.45
C LEU A 767 -10.51 6.40 19.58
N PHE A 768 -10.06 5.15 19.39
CA PHE A 768 -10.90 3.97 19.51
C PHE A 768 -11.11 3.61 20.98
N GLU A 769 -12.37 3.52 21.37
CA GLU A 769 -12.75 2.78 22.55
C GLU A 769 -12.45 1.31 22.27
N LYS A 770 -11.59 0.72 23.10
CA LYS A 770 -11.65 -0.73 23.25
C LYS A 770 -13.05 -1.03 23.77
N PRO A 771 -13.83 -1.92 23.12
CA PRO A 771 -15.07 -2.38 23.74
C PRO A 771 -14.69 -2.89 25.12
N ASP A 772 -15.41 -2.44 26.15
CA ASP A 772 -15.19 -2.89 27.51
C ASP A 772 -15.26 -4.42 27.48
N GLU A 773 -14.09 -5.04 27.59
CA GLU A 773 -13.94 -6.47 27.78
C GLU A 773 -14.40 -6.68 29.22
N GLU A 774 -15.73 -6.76 29.41
CA GLU A 774 -16.35 -7.03 30.69
C GLU A 774 -15.61 -8.24 31.29
N LEU A 775 -15.02 -8.00 32.45
CA LEU A 775 -14.48 -9.03 33.34
C LEU A 775 -15.62 -10.00 33.66
N ILE A 776 -15.83 -11.01 32.81
CA ILE A 776 -16.71 -12.14 33.08
C ILE A 776 -16.14 -12.80 34.34
N PRO A 777 -16.86 -12.80 35.47
CA PRO A 777 -16.42 -13.56 36.63
C PRO A 777 -16.43 -15.03 36.24
N ARG A 778 -15.24 -15.64 36.18
CA ARG A 778 -15.07 -17.08 35.98
C ARG A 778 -15.83 -17.81 37.10
N LYS A 779 -17.00 -18.38 36.79
CA LYS A 779 -17.63 -19.42 37.62
C LYS A 779 -16.98 -20.77 37.30
N PRO A 780 -16.70 -21.62 38.30
CA PRO A 780 -16.03 -22.89 38.10
C PRO A 780 -16.97 -23.94 37.51
N GLU A 781 -16.38 -24.77 36.65
CA GLU A 781 -16.96 -25.87 35.90
C GLU A 781 -17.54 -26.97 36.81
N LYS A 782 -18.84 -27.24 36.68
CA LYS A 782 -19.42 -28.57 36.92
C LYS A 782 -20.60 -28.71 35.98
N LEU A 783 -20.53 -29.70 35.08
CA LEU A 783 -21.64 -30.49 34.48
C LEU A 783 -21.07 -31.28 33.28
N LYS A 784 -20.31 -32.33 33.58
CA LYS A 784 -20.00 -33.45 32.69
C LYS A 784 -20.66 -34.70 33.25
N SER A 785 -21.98 -34.77 33.11
CA SER A 785 -22.76 -35.99 33.35
C SER A 785 -24.17 -35.69 32.86
N ILE A 786 -24.56 -36.30 31.75
CA ILE A 786 -25.91 -36.47 31.13
C ILE A 786 -25.70 -36.36 29.61
N LEU A 787 -25.12 -37.41 29.03
CA LEU A 787 -25.25 -37.74 27.60
C LEU A 787 -24.72 -39.16 27.38
N LYS A 788 -25.50 -40.11 27.88
CA LYS A 788 -25.46 -41.52 27.47
C LYS A 788 -26.88 -42.04 27.62
N VAL A 789 -27.29 -42.91 26.69
CA VAL A 789 -28.64 -43.49 26.51
C VAL A 789 -29.55 -42.70 25.56
N SER A 790 -29.55 -43.07 24.28
CA SER A 790 -30.64 -43.87 23.72
C SER A 790 -30.44 -44.05 22.21
N SER A 791 -30.45 -45.31 21.78
CA SER A 791 -30.38 -45.78 20.40
C SER A 791 -31.64 -46.59 20.11
N HIS A 792 -32.09 -46.52 18.85
CA HIS A 792 -33.24 -47.22 18.23
C HIS A 792 -34.56 -46.43 18.38
N SER A 793 -35.37 -46.20 17.35
CA SER A 793 -35.74 -47.08 16.25
C SER A 793 -36.15 -46.34 14.95
N GLU A 794 -36.27 -47.15 13.89
CA GLU A 794 -37.26 -47.09 12.80
C GLU A 794 -37.04 -46.23 11.53
N THR A 795 -36.76 -47.02 10.50
CA THR A 795 -36.92 -46.83 9.06
C THR A 795 -38.32 -46.37 8.64
N THR A 796 -38.39 -45.42 7.73
CA THR A 796 -39.36 -45.43 6.61
C THR A 796 -38.80 -44.65 5.43
N SER A 797 -38.81 -45.32 4.28
CA SER A 797 -38.30 -44.87 3.00
C SER A 797 -39.30 -43.95 2.32
N HIS A 798 -38.89 -42.73 1.95
CA HIS A 798 -39.43 -42.07 0.77
C HIS A 798 -38.31 -41.50 -0.12
N LYS A 799 -38.32 -42.05 -1.33
CA LYS A 799 -37.45 -41.85 -2.48
C LYS A 799 -37.72 -40.47 -3.09
N ILE A 800 -36.82 -39.51 -2.91
CA ILE A 800 -36.73 -38.32 -3.78
C ILE A 800 -35.33 -38.29 -4.38
N SER A 801 -35.29 -38.54 -5.68
CA SER A 801 -34.13 -38.55 -6.56
C SER A 801 -33.48 -37.17 -6.63
N ALA A 802 -32.43 -36.96 -5.85
CA ALA A 802 -31.52 -35.83 -6.02
C ALA A 802 -30.52 -36.14 -7.14
N SER A 803 -30.70 -35.48 -8.29
CA SER A 803 -29.77 -35.48 -9.42
C SER A 803 -28.43 -34.85 -9.01
N LYS A 804 -27.50 -35.72 -8.61
CA LYS A 804 -26.07 -35.42 -8.50
C LYS A 804 -25.60 -34.85 -9.83
N THR A 805 -25.40 -33.53 -9.92
CA THR A 805 -24.81 -32.89 -11.10
C THR A 805 -23.35 -33.35 -11.17
N GLN A 806 -23.12 -34.44 -11.90
CA GLN A 806 -21.81 -34.82 -12.38
C GLN A 806 -21.21 -33.61 -13.09
N ILE A 807 -20.06 -33.16 -12.62
CA ILE A 807 -19.17 -32.33 -13.42
C ILE A 807 -18.75 -33.23 -14.59
N THR A 808 -19.47 -33.13 -15.70
CA THR A 808 -19.14 -33.86 -16.91
C THR A 808 -17.73 -33.47 -17.33
N GLU A 809 -16.90 -34.47 -17.55
CA GLU A 809 -15.54 -34.29 -18.02
C GLU A 809 -15.58 -33.69 -19.43
N ASP A 810 -15.63 -32.35 -19.53
CA ASP A 810 -15.55 -31.69 -20.84
C ASP A 810 -14.32 -32.23 -21.58
N SER A 811 -14.57 -32.85 -22.73
CA SER A 811 -13.55 -33.45 -23.58
C SER A 811 -12.64 -32.36 -24.15
N THR A 812 -11.46 -32.75 -24.63
CA THR A 812 -10.54 -31.81 -25.31
C THR A 812 -11.22 -31.12 -26.49
N GLU A 813 -12.11 -31.82 -27.20
CA GLU A 813 -12.93 -31.25 -28.26
C GLU A 813 -13.88 -30.17 -27.75
N ASP A 814 -14.52 -30.37 -26.60
CA ASP A 814 -15.46 -29.38 -26.05
C ASP A 814 -14.77 -28.07 -25.69
N ILE A 815 -13.55 -28.15 -25.18
CA ILE A 815 -12.72 -26.97 -24.88
C ILE A 815 -12.40 -26.23 -26.18
N VAL A 816 -11.97 -26.96 -27.22
CA VAL A 816 -11.63 -26.38 -28.52
C VAL A 816 -12.88 -25.80 -29.19
N LYS A 817 -14.04 -26.48 -29.15
CA LYS A 817 -15.34 -26.00 -29.65
C LYS A 817 -15.79 -24.73 -28.94
N LYS A 818 -15.66 -24.66 -27.61
CA LYS A 818 -15.96 -23.43 -26.83
C LYS A 818 -15.06 -22.26 -27.24
N VAL A 819 -13.77 -22.52 -27.53
CA VAL A 819 -12.86 -21.48 -28.03
C VAL A 819 -13.21 -21.05 -29.45
N HIS A 820 -13.53 -21.98 -30.36
CA HIS A 820 -14.01 -21.66 -31.70
C HIS A 820 -15.28 -20.81 -31.66
N LYS A 821 -16.23 -21.15 -30.77
CA LYS A 821 -17.44 -20.36 -30.54
C LYS A 821 -17.12 -18.95 -30.05
N ALA A 822 -16.22 -18.81 -29.08
CA ALA A 822 -15.80 -17.50 -28.58
C ALA A 822 -15.07 -16.67 -29.66
N VAL A 823 -14.34 -17.30 -30.59
CA VAL A 823 -13.76 -16.63 -31.76
C VAL A 823 -14.84 -16.19 -32.74
N ALA A 824 -15.81 -17.05 -33.06
CA ALA A 824 -16.94 -16.73 -33.94
C ALA A 824 -17.83 -15.60 -33.38
N GLU A 825 -18.02 -15.56 -32.06
CA GLU A 825 -18.71 -14.48 -31.36
C GLU A 825 -17.88 -13.17 -31.29
N GLY A 826 -16.62 -13.18 -31.74
CA GLY A 826 -15.73 -12.03 -31.75
C GLY A 826 -15.15 -11.67 -30.38
N ASN A 827 -15.24 -12.58 -29.40
CA ASN A 827 -14.70 -12.41 -28.05
C ASN A 827 -13.19 -12.72 -27.98
N LEU A 828 -12.67 -13.54 -28.91
CA LEU A 828 -11.26 -13.88 -29.04
C LEU A 828 -10.74 -13.55 -30.45
N SER A 829 -9.45 -13.26 -30.57
CA SER A 829 -8.80 -13.00 -31.87
C SER A 829 -8.75 -14.28 -32.72
N PRO A 830 -9.02 -14.21 -34.04
CA PRO A 830 -8.93 -15.38 -34.93
C PRO A 830 -7.52 -15.98 -34.98
N ALA A 831 -6.47 -15.19 -34.73
CA ALA A 831 -5.09 -15.67 -34.60
C ALA A 831 -4.90 -16.71 -33.47
N VAL A 832 -5.80 -16.73 -32.48
CA VAL A 832 -5.81 -17.77 -31.44
C VAL A 832 -6.02 -19.15 -32.08
N LEU A 833 -6.87 -19.29 -33.11
CA LEU A 833 -7.11 -20.59 -33.77
C LEU A 833 -5.86 -21.16 -34.42
N ASN A 834 -5.00 -20.31 -35.01
CA ASN A 834 -3.75 -20.75 -35.62
C ASN A 834 -2.77 -21.35 -34.60
N ASP A 835 -2.75 -20.83 -33.38
CA ASP A 835 -1.94 -21.41 -32.30
C ASP A 835 -2.61 -22.65 -31.65
N LEU A 836 -3.94 -22.80 -31.76
CA LEU A 836 -4.66 -24.00 -31.32
C LEU A 836 -4.48 -25.19 -32.27
N LYS A 837 -4.16 -24.98 -33.55
CA LYS A 837 -3.79 -26.07 -34.49
C LYS A 837 -2.60 -26.92 -33.99
N LYS A 838 -1.81 -26.40 -33.03
CA LYS A 838 -0.68 -27.11 -32.38
C LYS A 838 -1.11 -27.99 -31.20
N ILE A 839 -2.41 -28.07 -30.91
CA ILE A 839 -2.97 -29.00 -29.92
C ILE A 839 -3.13 -30.35 -30.59
N GLN A 840 -2.49 -31.36 -30.01
CA GLN A 840 -2.61 -32.73 -30.49
C GLN A 840 -3.80 -33.39 -29.78
N PRO A 841 -4.53 -34.32 -30.43
CA PRO A 841 -5.62 -35.04 -29.78
C PRO A 841 -5.16 -35.85 -28.56
N LYS A 842 -3.87 -36.22 -28.50
CA LYS A 842 -3.24 -36.89 -27.35
C LYS A 842 -2.89 -35.97 -26.17
N ASP A 843 -3.02 -34.64 -26.33
CA ASP A 843 -2.71 -33.70 -25.25
C ASP A 843 -3.68 -33.88 -24.09
N LYS A 844 -3.16 -34.01 -22.87
CA LYS A 844 -4.00 -34.05 -21.66
C LYS A 844 -4.75 -32.72 -21.51
N LYS A 845 -5.95 -32.73 -20.92
CA LYS A 845 -6.78 -31.53 -20.66
C LYS A 845 -6.02 -30.35 -20.08
N THR A 846 -5.10 -30.61 -19.15
CA THR A 846 -4.25 -29.57 -18.54
C THR A 846 -3.27 -28.94 -19.53
N GLN A 847 -2.73 -29.71 -20.47
CA GLN A 847 -1.87 -29.23 -21.55
C GLN A 847 -2.67 -28.44 -22.58
N VAL A 848 -3.86 -28.91 -22.95
CA VAL A 848 -4.81 -28.19 -23.83
C VAL A 848 -5.15 -26.83 -23.25
N LEU A 849 -5.60 -26.76 -21.99
CA LEU A 849 -5.89 -25.48 -21.33
C LEU A 849 -4.67 -24.57 -21.23
N LYS A 850 -3.47 -25.12 -21.01
CA LYS A 850 -2.22 -24.34 -20.98
C LYS A 850 -1.89 -23.75 -22.35
N LYS A 851 -2.04 -24.53 -23.42
CA LYS A 851 -1.84 -24.08 -24.81
C LYS A 851 -2.90 -23.02 -25.20
N VAL A 852 -4.17 -23.25 -24.86
CA VAL A 852 -5.28 -22.29 -25.05
C VAL A 852 -5.01 -20.97 -24.34
N ARG A 853 -4.67 -20.99 -23.04
CA ARG A 853 -4.35 -19.77 -22.27
C ARG A 853 -3.15 -19.04 -22.85
N LYS A 854 -2.12 -19.76 -23.29
CA LYS A 854 -0.93 -19.17 -23.92
C LYS A 854 -1.29 -18.50 -25.25
N ALA A 855 -2.14 -19.12 -26.06
CA ALA A 855 -2.63 -18.55 -27.31
C ALA A 855 -3.46 -17.28 -27.05
N ILE A 856 -4.40 -17.32 -26.10
CA ILE A 856 -5.20 -16.14 -25.72
C ILE A 856 -4.29 -15.01 -25.21
N ALA A 857 -3.33 -15.30 -24.33
CA ALA A 857 -2.44 -14.28 -23.77
C ALA A 857 -1.54 -13.60 -24.80
N LYS A 858 -1.20 -14.27 -25.91
CA LYS A 858 -0.40 -13.69 -26.99
C LYS A 858 -1.16 -12.65 -27.82
N TYR A 859 -2.47 -12.84 -27.99
CA TYR A 859 -3.25 -12.09 -28.98
C TYR A 859 -4.38 -11.26 -28.37
N HIS A 860 -4.71 -11.46 -27.10
CA HIS A 860 -5.85 -10.82 -26.46
C HIS A 860 -5.41 -9.74 -25.46
N VAL A 861 -5.80 -8.49 -25.74
CA VAL A 861 -5.72 -7.39 -24.78
C VAL A 861 -6.86 -7.56 -23.77
N THR A 862 -6.54 -7.70 -22.50
CA THR A 862 -7.58 -7.83 -21.46
C THR A 862 -8.44 -6.56 -21.39
N PRO A 863 -9.75 -6.65 -21.07
CA PRO A 863 -10.61 -5.48 -20.91
C PRO A 863 -10.05 -4.44 -19.93
N SER A 864 -9.42 -4.90 -18.84
CA SER A 864 -8.79 -4.01 -17.86
C SER A 864 -7.61 -3.22 -18.45
N ALA A 865 -6.72 -3.87 -19.20
CA ALA A 865 -5.61 -3.18 -19.85
C ALA A 865 -6.11 -2.19 -20.89
N ARG A 866 -7.14 -2.57 -21.65
CA ARG A 866 -7.83 -1.70 -22.61
C ARG A 866 -8.36 -0.44 -21.91
N ASP A 867 -9.11 -0.58 -20.83
CA ASP A 867 -9.69 0.55 -20.10
C ASP A 867 -8.61 1.45 -19.50
N GLN A 868 -7.48 0.88 -19.05
CA GLN A 868 -6.35 1.63 -18.54
C GLN A 868 -5.65 2.46 -19.63
N ILE A 869 -5.51 1.92 -20.84
CA ILE A 869 -5.01 2.65 -22.01
C ILE A 869 -5.98 3.77 -22.37
N LEU A 870 -7.29 3.49 -22.41
CA LEU A 870 -8.31 4.48 -22.71
C LEU A 870 -8.30 5.63 -21.69
N TYR A 871 -8.13 5.32 -20.40
CA TYR A 871 -8.03 6.32 -19.34
C TYR A 871 -6.75 7.15 -19.44
N SER A 872 -5.65 6.56 -19.90
CA SER A 872 -4.40 7.27 -20.06
C SER A 872 -4.43 8.28 -21.22
N ILE A 873 -5.33 8.11 -22.20
CA ILE A 873 -5.47 8.96 -23.39
C ILE A 873 -6.43 10.12 -23.08
N ASN A 874 -5.88 11.33 -22.96
CA ASN A 874 -6.65 12.55 -22.71
C ASN A 874 -7.31 13.07 -23.99
N GLU A 875 -8.34 13.89 -23.82
CA GLU A 875 -9.08 14.45 -24.97
C GLU A 875 -8.28 15.40 -25.84
N LYS A 876 -7.27 16.01 -25.23
CA LYS A 876 -6.38 16.98 -25.87
C LYS A 876 -5.09 16.33 -26.39
N ASP A 877 -4.95 15.01 -26.30
CA ASP A 877 -3.76 14.33 -26.80
C ASP A 877 -3.78 14.29 -28.34
N ASP A 878 -2.73 14.85 -28.94
CA ASP A 878 -2.45 14.63 -30.35
C ASP A 878 -2.11 13.15 -30.63
N LYS A 879 -2.21 12.75 -31.91
CA LYS A 879 -1.96 11.37 -32.36
C LYS A 879 -0.60 10.84 -31.89
N ALA A 880 0.44 11.67 -31.90
CA ALA A 880 1.78 11.27 -31.47
C ALA A 880 1.82 10.93 -29.97
N LYS A 881 1.16 11.72 -29.12
CA LYS A 881 1.00 11.45 -27.68
C LYS A 881 0.16 10.21 -27.43
N MET A 882 -0.93 10.00 -28.17
CA MET A 882 -1.73 8.77 -28.07
C MET A 882 -0.88 7.54 -28.40
N LEU A 883 -0.15 7.56 -29.52
CA LEU A 883 0.75 6.47 -29.93
C LEU A 883 1.85 6.22 -28.89
N LYS A 884 2.44 7.27 -28.33
CA LYS A 884 3.44 7.15 -27.26
C LYS A 884 2.88 6.49 -26.00
N LYS A 885 1.63 6.78 -25.64
CA LYS A 885 0.93 6.16 -24.50
C LYS A 885 0.60 4.69 -24.77
N VAL A 886 0.14 4.35 -25.97
CA VAL A 886 -0.11 2.97 -26.41
C VAL A 886 1.19 2.14 -26.42
N ARG A 887 2.30 2.70 -26.95
CA ARG A 887 3.63 2.05 -26.88
C ARG A 887 4.10 1.85 -25.44
N LYS A 888 3.92 2.85 -24.57
CA LYS A 888 4.26 2.75 -23.14
C LYS A 888 3.44 1.69 -22.41
N ALA A 889 2.18 1.49 -22.78
CA ALA A 889 1.35 0.41 -22.24
C ALA A 889 1.84 -0.97 -22.70
N ALA A 890 2.28 -1.10 -23.96
CA ALA A 890 2.91 -2.33 -24.45
C ALA A 890 4.25 -2.61 -23.75
N GLU A 891 5.10 -1.61 -23.54
CA GLU A 891 6.37 -1.73 -22.78
C GLU A 891 6.14 -2.18 -21.33
N LYS A 892 5.00 -1.81 -20.73
CA LYS A 892 4.58 -2.27 -19.40
C LYS A 892 3.97 -3.68 -19.40
N GLY A 893 3.80 -4.30 -20.57
CA GLY A 893 3.14 -5.59 -20.72
C GLY A 893 1.61 -5.55 -20.59
N GLU A 894 1.01 -4.36 -20.62
CA GLU A 894 -0.45 -4.19 -20.59
C GLU A 894 -1.07 -4.57 -21.97
N ILE A 895 -0.32 -4.38 -23.06
CA ILE A 895 -0.68 -4.81 -24.42
C ILE A 895 0.35 -5.86 -24.88
N PRO A 896 -0.09 -7.04 -25.38
CA PRO A 896 0.82 -7.96 -26.06
C PRO A 896 1.52 -7.27 -27.24
N ILE A 897 2.83 -7.48 -27.39
CA ILE A 897 3.66 -6.83 -28.43
C ILE A 897 3.09 -7.06 -29.85
N TYR A 898 2.51 -8.24 -30.10
CA TYR A 898 1.83 -8.55 -31.37
C TYR A 898 0.57 -7.73 -31.61
N SER A 899 -0.20 -7.40 -30.57
CA SER A 899 -1.36 -6.53 -30.69
C SER A 899 -0.93 -5.08 -30.96
N LEU A 900 0.24 -4.66 -30.48
CA LEU A 900 0.78 -3.32 -30.76
C LEU A 900 1.07 -3.13 -32.25
N SER A 901 1.73 -4.09 -32.92
CA SER A 901 2.03 -3.94 -34.36
C SER A 901 0.76 -3.82 -35.18
N VAL A 902 -0.24 -4.68 -34.95
CA VAL A 902 -1.54 -4.62 -35.64
C VAL A 902 -2.26 -3.30 -35.40
N ILE A 903 -2.24 -2.78 -34.16
CA ILE A 903 -2.82 -1.46 -33.86
C ILE A 903 -2.06 -0.37 -34.61
N LEU A 904 -0.72 -0.39 -34.63
CA LEU A 904 0.09 0.61 -35.33
C LEU A 904 -0.14 0.60 -36.84
N ASP A 905 -0.24 -0.58 -37.45
CA ASP A 905 -0.42 -0.77 -38.89
C ASP A 905 -1.83 -0.32 -39.33
N SER A 906 -2.83 -0.48 -38.46
CA SER A 906 -4.20 -0.02 -38.73
C SER A 906 -4.37 1.51 -38.67
N LEU A 907 -3.42 2.25 -38.07
CA LEU A 907 -3.58 3.68 -37.77
C LEU A 907 -3.11 4.61 -38.90
N ARG A 908 -4.06 5.10 -39.73
CA ARG A 908 -3.77 6.03 -40.84
C ARG A 908 -3.49 7.44 -40.33
N PRO A 909 -2.64 8.25 -41.01
CA PRO A 909 -2.30 9.62 -40.60
C PRO A 909 -3.51 10.51 -40.28
N ASN A 910 -4.62 10.29 -40.98
CA ASN A 910 -5.83 11.11 -40.88
C ASN A 910 -6.90 10.53 -39.94
N ASP A 911 -6.60 9.45 -39.22
CA ASP A 911 -7.58 8.84 -38.31
C ASP A 911 -7.98 9.82 -37.20
N SER A 912 -9.28 10.02 -37.04
CA SER A 912 -9.82 10.80 -35.93
C SER A 912 -9.56 10.11 -34.59
N ARG A 913 -9.59 10.84 -33.47
CA ARG A 913 -9.45 10.23 -32.12
C ARG A 913 -10.46 9.10 -31.90
N ALA A 914 -11.69 9.28 -32.36
CA ALA A 914 -12.73 8.26 -32.25
C ALA A 914 -12.32 6.99 -33.01
N GLU A 915 -11.79 7.13 -34.23
CA GLU A 915 -11.26 6.02 -35.03
C GLU A 915 -10.03 5.37 -34.38
N VAL A 916 -9.10 6.15 -33.82
CA VAL A 916 -7.94 5.60 -33.09
C VAL A 916 -8.40 4.77 -31.89
N MET A 917 -9.36 5.30 -31.12
CA MET A 917 -9.94 4.59 -29.98
C MET A 917 -10.75 3.38 -30.43
N GLU A 918 -11.44 3.47 -31.58
CA GLU A 918 -12.17 2.37 -32.17
C GLU A 918 -11.22 1.29 -32.71
N LYS A 919 -10.05 1.64 -33.24
CA LYS A 919 -9.00 0.72 -33.71
C LYS A 919 -8.22 0.07 -32.57
N ILE A 920 -7.93 0.81 -31.50
CA ILE A 920 -7.43 0.23 -30.24
C ILE A 920 -8.47 -0.72 -29.64
N LYS A 921 -9.75 -0.34 -29.71
CA LYS A 921 -10.85 -1.20 -29.30
C LYS A 921 -10.94 -2.43 -30.21
N LYS A 922 -10.90 -2.23 -31.51
CA LYS A 922 -10.93 -3.27 -32.53
C LYS A 922 -9.50 -3.71 -32.84
N GLY A 923 -8.59 -3.83 -31.87
CA GLY A 923 -7.26 -4.42 -32.04
C GLY A 923 -7.38 -5.90 -32.43
N ARG A 924 -7.99 -6.12 -33.57
CA ARG A 924 -8.36 -7.28 -34.34
C ARG A 924 -7.42 -7.20 -35.54
N THR A 925 -6.88 -8.34 -35.94
CA THR A 925 -6.35 -8.48 -37.29
C THR A 925 -7.51 -8.17 -38.24
N SER A 926 -7.42 -7.07 -38.99
CA SER A 926 -8.15 -6.93 -40.23
C SER A 926 -7.45 -7.86 -41.23
N ASP A 927 -8.02 -9.05 -41.42
CA ASP A 927 -7.93 -9.75 -42.70
C ASP A 927 -9.11 -9.27 -43.55
#